data_AF-A0A218XW19-F1
#
_entry.id   AF-A0A218XW19-F1
#
_cell.length_a   1.000
_cell.length_b   1.000
_cell.length_c   1.000
_cell.angle_alpha   90.00
_cell.angle_beta   90.00
_cell.angle_gamma   90.00
#
_symmetry.space_group_name_H-M   'P 1'
#
loop_
_entity.id
_entity.type
_entity.pdbx_description
1 polymer ?
#
loop_
_entity_poly.entity_id
_entity_poly.type
_entity_poly.pdbx_seq_one_letter_code
_entity_poly.pdbx_strand_id
1 'polypeptide(L)'
;MLDAVVCVLLEKLLNVLSEQCNLVANLREQFGKMRSELKMMESFLKDAERLKRRNLTLKLVMVELRELIYEAEGILADCQLQNCDGIGDFSRSSSWKVCVGPSKLPFQYQLAKRLNEINEKIIEIRQKIFTYLRVPLQSTPEAGDKPLRWSSEIYNHTQVVGLENDTVKIKDWLFQGGPEILSIGVVGMGGLGKTTVAQKVFNEKEIDLYFERRMWVSVSQTFTEEKILRHMLRSLGDVGLGDNHGELLKKINQFLLSKRFLLVMDDVWSLEVDWWDRIYDGLPKGNGSCIIITTRNEVVAKKMRVPDWRIHRPKFLNDYESWLLFRKIAFAATGGECIYPHLEEIGKEIVDKCKGLPLAIKAIGGMMLCREPNHREWKMIAEHFRDELAGDYSDSLKALNASLQLSYDELPGHLKSSFLCLSLYPEDCVINKEQLMYWWIGEGFVPTRTGRSMIDSAEDCFSELSNRCLIEPVDKTYNGVIITCKIHDMVQELIMKIAREDSFFDLKDSISCRHWGINNTVKQDNFVANQKLRTLLSTTKTGEVNKVASKDAKSFVECRYLRVLDLSKSIFETPLFGLLRQIASLRHLTYLSLSNSHPLIELPESLNKLQNLQILDLSYCQNLRILPTTVATLKNLQVLDVAYCGSLRYLPQGIGNLSGLEVLLGFRPARPDQFGGSRVSELKKLTQLRKLGLQFTRGDEIGENEVDTLLNLQRLEFLSISCFDAHESDLITKLEKLSPPQNLHELSLKFYPGYTSPMWLRPESLPKLTYLSISSGNLAKMSQGFWGRERNVWKVRGLMLESLSDLAEEWSNFQAAMPYLRVVSVCWCPELESFPIEDVGFRGGVWTKGEKQN
;
A
#
# COMPACT_ATOMS: atom_id res chain seq x y z
N MET A 1 6.63 3.96 18.68
CA MET A 1 7.72 3.32 17.90
C MET A 1 8.75 2.58 18.77
N LEU A 2 9.27 3.13 19.87
CA LEU A 2 10.23 2.40 20.72
C LEU A 2 9.61 1.13 21.30
N ASP A 3 8.36 1.25 21.77
CA ASP A 3 7.45 0.17 22.13
C ASP A 3 7.40 -0.93 21.04
N ALA A 4 7.11 -0.53 19.80
CA ALA A 4 7.07 -1.41 18.61
C ALA A 4 8.40 -2.15 18.36
N VAL A 5 9.51 -1.41 18.43
CA VAL A 5 10.87 -1.92 18.18
C VAL A 5 11.29 -2.89 19.28
N VAL A 6 10.81 -2.71 20.51
CA VAL A 6 10.93 -3.71 21.60
C VAL A 6 10.10 -4.96 21.31
N CYS A 7 8.81 -4.82 20.97
CA CYS A 7 7.93 -5.96 20.66
C CYS A 7 8.52 -6.85 19.55
N VAL A 8 9.00 -6.25 18.46
CA VAL A 8 9.61 -6.96 17.33
C VAL A 8 10.89 -7.71 17.72
N LEU A 9 11.73 -7.15 18.60
CA LEU A 9 12.87 -7.89 19.14
C LEU A 9 12.43 -8.98 20.13
N LEU A 10 11.42 -8.75 20.95
CA LEU A 10 10.88 -9.75 21.89
C LEU A 10 10.29 -10.97 21.18
N GLU A 11 9.55 -10.80 20.07
CA GLU A 11 9.09 -11.92 19.22
C GLU A 11 10.27 -12.71 18.64
N LYS A 12 11.29 -12.02 18.09
CA LYS A 12 12.47 -12.68 17.50
C LYS A 12 13.32 -13.42 18.55
N LEU A 13 13.50 -12.83 19.73
CA LEU A 13 14.15 -13.48 20.87
C LEU A 13 13.32 -14.66 21.40
N LEU A 14 11.99 -14.59 21.39
CA LEU A 14 11.12 -15.72 21.76
C LEU A 14 11.34 -16.89 20.80
N ASN A 15 11.24 -16.64 19.49
CA ASN A 15 11.40 -17.67 18.46
C ASN A 15 12.79 -18.33 18.57
N VAL A 16 13.87 -17.55 18.54
CA VAL A 16 15.26 -18.06 18.60
C VAL A 16 15.59 -18.77 19.92
N LEU A 17 14.97 -18.39 21.04
CA LEU A 17 15.16 -19.09 22.33
C LEU A 17 14.30 -20.36 22.44
N SER A 18 13.22 -20.49 21.66
CA SER A 18 12.32 -21.65 21.64
C SER A 18 12.75 -22.74 20.64
N GLU A 19 13.33 -22.33 19.51
CA GLU A 19 13.96 -23.23 18.55
C GLU A 19 15.18 -23.95 19.18
N GLN A 20 15.51 -25.14 18.66
CA GLN A 20 16.75 -25.85 19.00
C GLN A 20 17.97 -25.25 18.28
N CYS A 21 18.09 -23.93 18.29
CA CYS A 21 19.21 -23.21 17.71
C CYS A 21 20.51 -23.52 18.48
N ASN A 22 21.59 -23.85 17.75
CA ASN A 22 22.93 -24.15 18.28
C ASN A 22 23.68 -22.88 18.76
N LEU A 23 23.00 -22.00 19.49
CA LEU A 23 23.62 -20.87 20.17
C LEU A 23 24.53 -21.35 21.29
N VAL A 24 25.74 -20.78 21.37
CA VAL A 24 26.65 -20.97 22.50
C VAL A 24 25.94 -20.52 23.79
N ALA A 25 26.06 -21.31 24.86
CA ALA A 25 25.29 -21.12 26.10
C ALA A 25 25.32 -19.67 26.63
N ASN A 26 26.49 -19.03 26.64
CA ASN A 26 26.67 -17.62 27.04
C ASN A 26 25.86 -16.63 26.16
N LEU A 27 25.83 -16.82 24.83
CA LEU A 27 24.97 -15.99 23.96
C LEU A 27 23.48 -16.22 24.27
N ARG A 28 23.07 -17.48 24.51
CA ARG A 28 21.67 -17.81 24.87
C ARG A 28 21.27 -17.18 26.21
N GLU A 29 22.18 -17.19 27.19
CA GLU A 29 22.01 -16.54 28.51
C GLU A 29 21.86 -15.03 28.37
N GLN A 30 22.76 -14.37 27.62
CA GLN A 30 22.71 -12.92 27.39
C GLN A 30 21.45 -12.48 26.61
N PHE A 31 20.99 -13.26 25.63
CA PHE A 31 19.69 -13.02 24.98
C PHE A 31 18.50 -13.27 25.92
N GLY A 32 18.58 -14.24 26.83
CA GLY A 32 17.58 -14.47 27.88
C GLY A 32 17.49 -13.30 28.89
N LYS A 33 18.65 -12.78 29.33
CA LYS A 33 18.78 -11.56 30.14
C LYS A 33 18.13 -10.36 29.43
N MET A 34 18.49 -10.14 28.16
CA MET A 34 17.91 -9.07 27.34
C MET A 34 16.39 -9.15 27.23
N ARG A 35 15.85 -10.33 26.90
CA ARG A 35 14.40 -10.58 26.79
C ARG A 35 13.67 -10.28 28.10
N SER A 36 14.28 -10.65 29.23
CA SER A 36 13.71 -10.43 30.57
C SER A 36 13.66 -8.94 30.93
N GLU A 37 14.75 -8.22 30.66
CA GLU A 37 14.86 -6.77 30.86
C GLU A 37 13.87 -6.00 29.97
N LEU A 38 13.86 -6.27 28.66
CA LEU A 38 12.97 -5.60 27.70
C LEU A 38 11.48 -5.84 28.00
N LYS A 39 11.11 -7.06 28.42
CA LYS A 39 9.71 -7.35 28.82
C LYS A 39 9.28 -6.58 30.09
N MET A 40 10.20 -6.27 31.01
CA MET A 40 9.87 -5.36 32.12
C MET A 40 9.62 -3.93 31.64
N MET A 41 10.34 -3.48 30.60
CA MET A 41 10.21 -2.12 30.05
C MET A 41 8.93 -1.90 29.25
N GLU A 42 8.49 -2.92 28.51
CA GLU A 42 7.23 -2.97 27.74
C GLU A 42 6.05 -2.37 28.53
N SER A 43 5.92 -2.73 29.82
CA SER A 43 4.87 -2.25 30.73
C SER A 43 4.75 -0.72 30.89
N PHE A 44 5.82 0.04 30.65
CA PHE A 44 5.84 1.50 30.82
C PHE A 44 6.35 2.29 29.60
N LEU A 45 6.79 1.62 28.53
CA LEU A 45 7.26 2.27 27.31
C LEU A 45 6.18 3.12 26.63
N LYS A 46 4.91 2.70 26.69
CA LYS A 46 3.77 3.46 26.15
C LYS A 46 3.59 4.83 26.83
N ASP A 47 3.74 4.91 28.15
CA ASP A 47 3.61 6.17 28.88
C ASP A 47 4.88 7.02 28.79
N ALA A 48 6.05 6.40 28.70
CA ALA A 48 7.28 7.10 28.31
C ALA A 48 7.15 7.75 26.91
N GLU A 49 6.51 7.07 25.94
CA GLU A 49 6.25 7.63 24.60
C GLU A 49 5.36 8.87 24.61
N ARG A 50 4.37 8.92 25.51
CA ARG A 50 3.52 10.12 25.71
C ARG A 50 4.33 11.24 26.36
N LEU A 51 5.05 10.94 27.44
CA LEU A 51 5.77 11.93 28.26
C LEU A 51 7.02 12.51 27.58
N LYS A 52 7.63 11.83 26.60
CA LYS A 52 8.88 12.29 25.94
C LYS A 52 8.76 13.67 25.28
N ARG A 53 7.56 14.10 24.86
CA ARG A 53 7.35 15.46 24.30
C ARG A 53 7.62 16.56 25.33
N ARG A 54 7.28 16.30 26.59
CA ARG A 54 7.33 17.26 27.70
C ARG A 54 8.64 17.12 28.52
N ASN A 55 9.53 16.18 28.16
CA ASN A 55 10.80 15.92 28.86
C ASN A 55 11.94 15.54 27.88
N LEU A 56 12.89 16.47 27.70
CA LEU A 56 14.06 16.33 26.84
C LEU A 56 15.00 15.17 27.24
N THR A 57 15.21 14.93 28.53
CA THR A 57 16.09 13.85 29.01
C THR A 57 15.47 12.48 28.70
N LEU A 58 14.16 12.33 28.91
CA LEU A 58 13.43 11.12 28.55
C LEU A 58 13.50 10.87 27.03
N LYS A 59 13.34 11.91 26.20
CA LYS A 59 13.49 11.80 24.74
C LYS A 59 14.88 11.31 24.32
N LEU A 60 15.96 11.84 24.90
CA LEU A 60 17.33 11.39 24.61
C LEU A 60 17.57 9.93 25.00
N VAL A 61 17.14 9.53 26.21
CA VAL A 61 17.27 8.16 26.73
C VAL A 61 16.47 7.16 25.88
N MET A 62 15.31 7.56 25.34
CA MET A 62 14.51 6.72 24.43
C MET A 62 15.16 6.54 23.04
N VAL A 63 15.89 7.55 22.54
CA VAL A 63 16.70 7.42 21.31
C VAL A 63 17.88 6.47 21.53
N GLU A 64 18.57 6.58 22.68
CA GLU A 64 19.67 5.68 23.06
C GLU A 64 19.21 4.21 23.13
N LEU A 65 18.08 3.93 23.80
CA LEU A 65 17.54 2.57 23.90
C LEU A 65 17.26 1.95 22.53
N ARG A 66 16.69 2.73 21.61
CA ARG A 66 16.35 2.25 20.27
C ARG A 66 17.58 1.83 19.47
N GLU A 67 18.65 2.62 19.55
CA GLU A 67 19.90 2.30 18.85
C GLU A 67 20.52 1.01 19.38
N LEU A 68 20.45 0.78 20.70
CA LEU A 68 20.89 -0.47 21.34
C LEU A 68 20.04 -1.69 20.92
N ILE A 69 18.72 -1.53 20.78
CA ILE A 69 17.83 -2.60 20.29
C ILE A 69 18.17 -2.95 18.83
N TYR A 70 18.38 -1.95 17.96
CA TYR A 70 18.80 -2.19 16.58
C TYR A 70 20.19 -2.85 16.48
N GLU A 71 21.12 -2.52 17.39
CA GLU A 71 22.42 -3.17 17.48
C GLU A 71 22.30 -4.65 17.92
N ALA A 72 21.48 -4.92 18.93
CA ALA A 72 21.18 -6.28 19.38
C ALA A 72 20.47 -7.12 18.31
N GLU A 73 19.52 -6.53 17.56
CA GLU A 73 18.83 -7.21 16.47
C GLU A 73 19.79 -7.56 15.31
N GLY A 74 20.77 -6.70 15.02
CA GLY A 74 21.84 -7.00 14.07
C GLY A 74 22.73 -8.17 14.52
N ILE A 75 23.10 -8.21 15.80
CA ILE A 75 23.87 -9.32 16.40
C ILE A 75 23.06 -10.63 16.35
N LEU A 76 21.76 -10.58 16.66
CA LEU A 76 20.86 -11.73 16.62
C LEU A 76 20.78 -12.35 15.22
N ALA A 77 20.58 -11.52 14.20
CA ALA A 77 20.48 -11.98 12.81
C ALA A 77 21.83 -12.48 12.25
N ASP A 78 22.95 -11.85 12.62
CA ASP A 78 24.30 -12.36 12.30
C ASP A 78 24.55 -13.73 12.95
N CYS A 79 24.01 -14.00 14.16
CA CYS A 79 24.06 -15.33 14.78
C CYS A 79 23.23 -16.37 14.01
N GLN A 80 22.00 -16.02 13.59
CA GLN A 80 21.11 -16.93 12.86
C GLN A 80 21.74 -17.38 11.52
N LEU A 81 22.33 -16.44 10.77
CA LEU A 81 23.00 -16.71 9.49
C LEU A 81 24.14 -17.74 9.59
N GLN A 82 24.86 -17.79 10.72
CA GLN A 82 25.97 -18.74 10.90
C GLN A 82 25.54 -20.20 11.10
N ASN A 83 24.28 -20.44 11.46
CA ASN A 83 23.73 -21.79 11.56
C ASN A 83 23.37 -22.36 10.17
N CYS A 84 22.93 -21.51 9.24
CA CYS A 84 22.59 -21.90 7.87
C CYS A 84 23.81 -22.29 7.03
N ASP A 85 24.92 -21.56 7.17
CA ASP A 85 26.20 -21.82 6.47
C ASP A 85 26.81 -23.20 6.82
N GLY A 86 26.28 -23.93 7.83
CA GLY A 86 26.77 -25.24 8.27
C GLY A 86 26.06 -26.47 7.67
N ILE A 87 24.99 -26.28 6.88
CA ILE A 87 24.15 -27.38 6.34
C ILE A 87 24.51 -27.69 4.87
N GLY A 88 25.48 -26.96 4.30
CA GLY A 88 25.80 -26.92 2.88
C GLY A 88 26.69 -28.04 2.31
N ASP A 89 26.81 -29.22 2.95
CA ASP A 89 27.37 -30.39 2.26
C ASP A 89 26.99 -31.76 2.89
N PHE A 90 27.11 -32.79 2.05
CA PHE A 90 27.03 -34.23 2.32
C PHE A 90 25.70 -34.92 2.68
N SER A 91 25.73 -36.23 2.43
CA SER A 91 24.60 -37.15 2.39
C SER A 91 24.26 -37.78 3.76
N ARG A 92 23.13 -38.52 3.81
CA ARG A 92 22.58 -39.20 4.99
C ARG A 92 23.64 -39.97 5.81
N SER A 93 24.12 -39.38 6.91
CA SER A 93 24.72 -40.13 8.02
C SER A 93 24.48 -39.41 9.35
N SER A 94 24.31 -40.18 10.42
CA SER A 94 24.01 -39.68 11.76
C SER A 94 25.31 -39.41 12.55
N SER A 95 25.71 -38.13 12.71
CA SER A 95 26.84 -37.74 13.57
C SER A 95 26.74 -36.29 14.06
N TRP A 96 26.35 -36.10 15.33
CA TRP A 96 26.06 -34.79 15.94
C TRP A 96 27.29 -33.97 16.37
N LYS A 97 28.30 -33.73 15.50
CA LYS A 97 29.55 -33.04 15.88
C LYS A 97 30.15 -32.06 14.85
N VAL A 98 29.37 -31.09 14.35
CA VAL A 98 29.90 -29.99 13.49
C VAL A 98 29.35 -28.60 13.87
N CYS A 99 29.59 -28.14 15.11
CA CYS A 99 29.22 -26.76 15.54
C CYS A 99 30.29 -26.02 16.38
N VAL A 100 31.41 -26.66 16.75
CA VAL A 100 32.47 -26.03 17.56
C VAL A 100 33.84 -26.20 16.88
N GLY A 101 34.07 -25.41 15.83
CA GLY A 101 35.38 -25.28 15.18
C GLY A 101 36.22 -24.19 15.87
N PRO A 102 37.52 -24.41 16.16
CA PRO A 102 38.35 -23.44 16.88
C PRO A 102 38.39 -22.03 16.25
N SER A 103 38.26 -21.95 14.93
CA SER A 103 38.26 -20.71 14.15
C SER A 103 37.05 -19.79 14.39
N LYS A 104 35.93 -20.29 14.91
CA LYS A 104 34.72 -19.47 15.17
C LYS A 104 34.66 -18.89 16.60
N LEU A 105 35.43 -19.44 17.54
CA LEU A 105 35.40 -19.04 18.95
C LEU A 105 35.75 -17.55 19.21
N PRO A 106 36.77 -16.93 18.57
CA PRO A 106 37.12 -15.53 18.85
C PRO A 106 35.99 -14.55 18.48
N PHE A 107 35.29 -14.82 17.37
CA PHE A 107 34.16 -14.01 16.91
C PHE A 107 32.94 -14.17 17.83
N GLN A 108 32.62 -15.40 18.24
CA GLN A 108 31.53 -15.66 19.18
C GLN A 108 31.77 -15.00 20.54
N TYR A 109 33.02 -14.98 21.02
CA TYR A 109 33.41 -14.25 22.23
C TYR A 109 33.25 -12.72 22.08
N GLN A 110 33.65 -12.15 20.94
CA GLN A 110 33.44 -10.72 20.65
C GLN A 110 31.95 -10.34 20.61
N LEU A 111 31.10 -11.17 19.98
CA LEU A 111 29.65 -10.95 20.00
C LEU A 111 29.07 -11.05 21.42
N ALA A 112 29.48 -12.05 22.22
CA ALA A 112 29.00 -12.22 23.59
C ALA A 112 29.39 -11.04 24.50
N LYS A 113 30.63 -10.53 24.36
CA LYS A 113 31.09 -9.32 25.07
C LYS A 113 30.25 -8.11 24.70
N ARG A 114 30.06 -7.85 23.40
CA ARG A 114 29.27 -6.73 22.88
C ARG A 114 27.79 -6.81 23.31
N LEU A 115 27.21 -8.01 23.34
CA LEU A 115 25.85 -8.23 23.80
C LEU A 115 25.68 -8.00 25.32
N ASN A 116 26.71 -8.32 26.13
CA ASN A 116 26.72 -7.97 27.55
C ASN A 116 26.83 -6.45 27.77
N GLU A 117 27.68 -5.75 27.01
CA GLU A 117 27.80 -4.28 27.04
C GLU A 117 26.47 -3.58 26.68
N ILE A 118 25.70 -4.15 25.74
CA ILE A 118 24.35 -3.68 25.41
C ILE A 118 23.39 -3.93 26.59
N ASN A 119 23.41 -5.12 27.19
CA ASN A 119 22.56 -5.46 28.34
C ASN A 119 22.83 -4.55 29.56
N GLU A 120 24.08 -4.18 29.82
CA GLU A 120 24.44 -3.26 30.90
C GLU A 120 23.86 -1.86 30.66
N LYS A 121 23.96 -1.33 29.44
CA LYS A 121 23.34 -0.04 29.07
C LYS A 121 21.81 -0.07 29.13
N ILE A 122 21.17 -1.16 28.73
CA ILE A 122 19.70 -1.32 28.86
C ILE A 122 19.28 -1.25 30.34
N ILE A 123 20.03 -1.87 31.25
CA ILE A 123 19.78 -1.82 32.70
C ILE A 123 19.93 -0.38 33.24
N GLU A 124 20.97 0.36 32.85
CA GLU A 124 21.11 1.79 33.21
C GLU A 124 19.93 2.63 32.68
N ILE A 125 19.55 2.42 31.43
CA ILE A 125 18.45 3.14 30.77
C ILE A 125 17.13 2.86 31.49
N ARG A 126 16.85 1.61 31.87
CA ARG A 126 15.68 1.25 32.69
C ARG A 126 15.64 2.07 33.99
N GLN A 127 16.77 2.17 34.69
CA GLN A 127 16.87 2.98 35.92
C GLN A 127 16.65 4.48 35.63
N LYS A 128 17.23 5.01 34.56
CA LYS A 128 17.07 6.42 34.11
C LYS A 128 15.61 6.74 33.74
N ILE A 129 14.86 5.82 33.14
CA ILE A 129 13.43 6.04 32.81
C ILE A 129 12.58 5.99 34.09
N PHE A 130 12.84 5.02 34.98
CA PHE A 130 12.04 4.80 36.19
C PHE A 130 12.06 5.98 37.18
N THR A 131 13.10 6.81 37.18
CA THR A 131 13.14 8.03 38.02
C THR A 131 12.17 9.12 37.55
N TYR A 132 11.87 9.21 36.25
CA TYR A 132 10.92 10.18 35.69
C TYR A 132 9.46 9.71 35.79
N LEU A 133 9.21 8.42 35.91
CA LEU A 133 7.88 7.82 36.06
C LEU A 133 7.39 7.74 37.52
N ARG A 134 8.05 8.43 38.46
CA ARG A 134 7.87 8.27 39.92
C ARG A 134 6.54 8.74 40.52
N VAL A 135 5.53 9.10 39.71
CA VAL A 135 4.15 9.29 40.18
C VAL A 135 3.39 7.98 40.00
N PRO A 136 2.98 7.28 41.08
CA PRO A 136 2.23 6.03 40.97
C PRO A 136 0.79 6.31 40.54
N LEU A 137 0.58 6.47 39.23
CA LEU A 137 -0.73 6.28 38.64
C LEU A 137 -1.16 4.83 38.87
N GLN A 138 -2.43 4.64 39.25
CA GLN A 138 -2.93 3.37 39.76
C GLN A 138 -2.71 2.26 38.74
N SER A 139 -2.06 1.16 39.16
CA SER A 139 -1.92 -0.04 38.36
C SER A 139 -3.30 -0.60 38.03
N THR A 140 -3.79 -0.33 36.82
CA THR A 140 -4.95 -1.02 36.29
C THR A 140 -4.65 -2.52 36.25
N PRO A 141 -5.55 -3.39 36.72
CA PRO A 141 -5.40 -4.82 36.53
C PRO A 141 -5.17 -5.11 35.05
N GLU A 142 -4.27 -6.04 34.74
CA GLU A 142 -3.97 -6.42 33.36
C GLU A 142 -5.26 -6.82 32.64
N ALA A 143 -5.67 -6.05 31.64
CA ALA A 143 -6.54 -6.52 30.58
C ALA A 143 -5.70 -7.42 29.65
N GLY A 144 -5.16 -8.50 30.22
CA GLY A 144 -4.04 -9.27 29.69
C GLY A 144 -4.29 -9.75 28.27
N ASP A 145 -3.39 -9.37 27.36
CA ASP A 145 -3.35 -9.61 25.91
C ASP A 145 -4.63 -10.19 25.28
N LYS A 146 -5.75 -9.46 25.43
CA LYS A 146 -6.84 -9.58 24.47
C LYS A 146 -6.26 -9.13 23.12
N PRO A 147 -6.28 -9.97 22.06
CA PRO A 147 -5.85 -9.50 20.76
C PRO A 147 -6.70 -8.30 20.36
N LEU A 148 -6.03 -7.19 20.04
CA LEU A 148 -6.67 -6.02 19.42
C LEU A 148 -7.62 -6.52 18.34
N ARG A 149 -8.90 -6.13 18.45
CA ARG A 149 -10.00 -6.61 17.61
C ARG A 149 -9.88 -5.97 16.22
N TRP A 150 -8.85 -6.36 15.46
CA TRP A 150 -8.64 -5.92 14.09
C TRP A 150 -9.91 -6.17 13.30
N SER A 151 -10.56 -5.10 12.87
CA SER A 151 -11.58 -5.15 11.86
C SER A 151 -10.90 -5.52 10.54
N SER A 152 -11.00 -6.78 10.13
CA SER A 152 -10.69 -7.20 8.75
C SER A 152 -11.70 -6.63 7.74
N GLU A 153 -12.73 -5.93 8.23
CA GLU A 153 -13.64 -5.09 7.45
C GLU A 153 -13.03 -3.70 7.27
N ILE A 154 -12.75 -3.32 6.01
CA ILE A 154 -12.40 -1.94 5.64
C ILE A 154 -13.71 -1.16 5.46
N TYR A 155 -13.91 -0.11 6.23
CA TYR A 155 -15.12 0.71 6.17
C TYR A 155 -14.94 1.91 5.21
N ASN A 156 -15.98 2.23 4.44
CA ASN A 156 -15.88 3.25 3.41
C ASN A 156 -16.12 4.68 3.94
N HIS A 157 -15.10 5.26 4.56
CA HIS A 157 -15.13 6.62 5.15
C HIS A 157 -15.01 7.77 4.12
N THR A 158 -15.50 7.57 2.89
CA THR A 158 -15.60 8.60 1.84
C THR A 158 -16.92 9.38 1.88
N GLN A 159 -17.81 9.08 2.84
CA GLN A 159 -19.10 9.79 2.95
C GLN A 159 -18.90 11.27 3.29
N VAL A 160 -19.68 12.11 2.59
CA VAL A 160 -19.72 13.57 2.74
C VAL A 160 -20.96 13.96 3.57
N VAL A 161 -20.87 15.11 4.27
CA VAL A 161 -21.94 15.73 5.06
C VAL A 161 -21.83 17.26 4.92
N GLY A 162 -22.94 17.97 4.76
CA GLY A 162 -23.02 19.44 4.88
C GLY A 162 -22.63 20.23 3.62
N LEU A 163 -22.09 19.58 2.59
CA LEU A 163 -21.56 20.25 1.38
C LEU A 163 -22.63 20.49 0.30
N GLU A 164 -23.90 20.19 0.56
CA GLU A 164 -24.98 20.23 -0.43
C GLU A 164 -25.17 21.62 -1.02
N ASN A 165 -25.35 22.64 -0.16
CA ASN A 165 -25.51 24.04 -0.57
C ASN A 165 -24.24 24.60 -1.26
N ASP A 166 -23.06 24.18 -0.79
CA ASP A 166 -21.78 24.63 -1.33
C ASP A 166 -21.51 24.03 -2.73
N THR A 167 -21.93 22.78 -2.94
CA THR A 167 -21.87 22.10 -4.25
C THR A 167 -22.78 22.82 -5.26
N VAL A 168 -24.05 23.07 -4.91
CA VAL A 168 -25.02 23.78 -5.77
C VAL A 168 -24.48 25.17 -6.12
N LYS A 169 -24.05 25.96 -5.13
CA LYS A 169 -23.50 27.30 -5.35
C LYS A 169 -22.32 27.35 -6.32
N ILE A 170 -21.45 26.34 -6.32
CA ILE A 170 -20.30 26.28 -7.24
C ILE A 170 -20.73 25.75 -8.63
N LYS A 171 -21.66 24.80 -8.71
CA LYS A 171 -22.28 24.40 -10.00
C LYS A 171 -22.94 25.60 -10.69
N ASP A 172 -23.72 26.38 -9.95
CA ASP A 172 -24.36 27.62 -10.45
C ASP A 172 -23.35 28.63 -11.02
N TRP A 173 -22.15 28.72 -10.42
CA TRP A 173 -21.06 29.56 -10.93
C TRP A 173 -20.37 28.97 -12.18
N LEU A 174 -20.19 27.65 -12.25
CA LEU A 174 -19.61 26.97 -13.42
C LEU A 174 -20.51 27.08 -14.66
N PHE A 175 -21.83 27.04 -14.47
CA PHE A 175 -22.78 27.18 -15.58
C PHE A 175 -22.88 28.61 -16.14
N GLN A 176 -22.27 29.60 -15.48
CA GLN A 176 -22.15 31.00 -15.94
C GLN A 176 -20.91 31.25 -16.85
N GLY A 177 -20.45 30.22 -17.57
CA GLY A 177 -19.30 30.30 -18.47
C GLY A 177 -19.46 31.38 -19.55
N GLY A 178 -18.40 32.14 -19.82
CA GLY A 178 -18.40 33.27 -20.76
C GLY A 178 -17.26 33.22 -21.80
N PRO A 179 -16.98 34.35 -22.49
CA PRO A 179 -15.93 34.42 -23.50
C PRO A 179 -14.50 34.45 -22.90
N GLU A 180 -14.33 34.96 -21.68
CA GLU A 180 -13.10 34.78 -20.89
C GLU A 180 -13.21 33.53 -19.99
N ILE A 181 -12.05 33.01 -19.58
CA ILE A 181 -11.99 31.81 -18.73
C ILE A 181 -12.50 32.16 -17.32
N LEU A 182 -13.40 31.32 -16.79
CA LEU A 182 -14.10 31.58 -15.54
C LEU A 182 -13.32 31.03 -14.33
N SER A 183 -12.68 31.90 -13.56
CA SER A 183 -11.95 31.52 -12.34
C SER A 183 -12.85 31.54 -11.08
N ILE A 184 -12.81 30.45 -10.31
CA ILE A 184 -13.44 30.27 -8.98
C ILE A 184 -12.34 29.94 -7.95
N GLY A 185 -12.42 30.55 -6.76
CA GLY A 185 -11.51 30.25 -5.65
C GLY A 185 -12.24 29.53 -4.52
N VAL A 186 -11.65 28.46 -3.98
CA VAL A 186 -12.11 27.77 -2.76
C VAL A 186 -11.04 27.94 -1.69
N VAL A 187 -11.29 28.82 -0.72
CA VAL A 187 -10.29 29.30 0.24
C VAL A 187 -10.66 28.93 1.67
N GLY A 188 -9.71 28.37 2.41
CA GLY A 188 -9.91 27.96 3.81
C GLY A 188 -8.76 27.14 4.39
N MET A 189 -8.76 26.94 5.71
CA MET A 189 -7.70 26.24 6.43
C MET A 189 -7.53 24.77 6.01
N GLY A 190 -6.43 24.14 6.45
CA GLY A 190 -6.20 22.70 6.30
C GLY A 190 -7.31 21.88 6.98
N GLY A 191 -7.66 20.74 6.41
CA GLY A 191 -8.69 19.83 6.95
C GLY A 191 -10.15 20.31 6.87
N LEU A 192 -10.44 21.49 6.31
CA LEU A 192 -11.79 22.06 6.18
C LEU A 192 -12.61 21.48 4.99
N GLY A 193 -12.03 20.60 4.18
CA GLY A 193 -12.75 19.93 3.08
C GLY A 193 -12.78 20.68 1.73
N LYS A 194 -11.89 21.67 1.50
CA LYS A 194 -11.75 22.39 0.21
C LYS A 194 -11.75 21.45 -1.01
N THR A 195 -10.78 20.52 -1.00
CA THR A 195 -10.62 19.47 -2.01
C THR A 195 -11.86 18.59 -2.11
N THR A 196 -12.53 18.29 -1.00
CA THR A 196 -13.76 17.49 -0.98
C THR A 196 -14.93 18.18 -1.69
N VAL A 197 -15.11 19.50 -1.50
CA VAL A 197 -16.09 20.30 -2.27
C VAL A 197 -15.74 20.27 -3.75
N ALA A 198 -14.48 20.55 -4.10
CA ALA A 198 -14.02 20.58 -5.49
C ALA A 198 -14.16 19.20 -6.18
N GLN A 199 -13.83 18.10 -5.49
CA GLN A 199 -14.01 16.72 -5.98
C GLN A 199 -15.48 16.35 -6.14
N LYS A 200 -16.36 16.78 -5.23
CA LYS A 200 -17.81 16.53 -5.35
C LYS A 200 -18.37 17.22 -6.59
N VAL A 201 -18.08 18.51 -6.78
CA VAL A 201 -18.49 19.28 -7.97
C VAL A 201 -17.88 18.68 -9.26
N PHE A 202 -16.59 18.38 -9.27
CA PHE A 202 -15.88 17.87 -10.45
C PHE A 202 -16.41 16.53 -10.97
N ASN A 203 -16.98 15.70 -10.10
CA ASN A 203 -17.48 14.35 -10.43
C ASN A 203 -19.01 14.28 -10.58
N GLU A 204 -19.74 15.40 -10.54
CA GLU A 204 -21.19 15.38 -10.79
C GLU A 204 -21.49 15.14 -12.28
N LYS A 205 -22.48 14.29 -12.59
CA LYS A 205 -22.84 13.93 -13.98
C LYS A 205 -23.13 15.14 -14.86
N GLU A 206 -23.85 16.14 -14.32
CA GLU A 206 -24.14 17.39 -15.03
C GLU A 206 -22.86 18.16 -15.44
N ILE A 207 -21.80 18.07 -14.63
CA ILE A 207 -20.51 18.73 -14.89
C ILE A 207 -19.69 17.93 -15.91
N ASP A 208 -19.76 16.60 -15.90
CA ASP A 208 -19.15 15.76 -16.95
C ASP A 208 -19.82 15.96 -18.33
N LEU A 209 -21.16 16.08 -18.35
CA LEU A 209 -21.91 16.35 -19.58
C LEU A 209 -21.69 17.78 -20.12
N TYR A 210 -21.32 18.74 -19.27
CA TYR A 210 -21.14 20.16 -19.63
C TYR A 210 -19.72 20.53 -20.08
N PHE A 211 -18.69 19.77 -19.66
CA PHE A 211 -17.28 20.01 -20.00
C PHE A 211 -16.63 18.79 -20.68
N GLU A 212 -16.36 18.88 -21.98
CA GLU A 212 -15.73 17.83 -22.82
C GLU A 212 -14.34 17.37 -22.34
N ARG A 213 -13.66 18.22 -21.55
CA ARG A 213 -12.35 17.95 -20.96
C ARG A 213 -12.30 18.44 -19.52
N ARG A 214 -12.20 17.51 -18.57
CA ARG A 214 -12.00 17.76 -17.14
C ARG A 214 -10.57 17.36 -16.75
N MET A 215 -9.85 18.25 -16.08
CA MET A 215 -8.44 18.06 -15.68
C MET A 215 -8.26 18.37 -14.20
N TRP A 216 -7.45 17.58 -13.49
CA TRP A 216 -7.13 17.78 -12.07
C TRP A 216 -5.62 17.80 -11.84
N VAL A 217 -5.10 18.88 -11.26
CA VAL A 217 -3.67 19.08 -10.98
C VAL A 217 -3.49 19.43 -9.49
N SER A 218 -2.61 18.72 -8.79
CA SER A 218 -2.23 19.05 -7.41
C SER A 218 -0.91 19.83 -7.40
N VAL A 219 -0.83 20.93 -6.65
CA VAL A 219 0.30 21.89 -6.70
C VAL A 219 1.08 21.92 -5.38
N SER A 220 1.71 20.78 -5.05
CA SER A 220 2.61 20.60 -3.89
C SER A 220 3.67 21.72 -3.72
N GLN A 221 4.27 21.86 -2.55
CA GLN A 221 5.22 22.97 -2.27
C GLN A 221 6.53 22.86 -3.08
N THR A 222 6.85 21.68 -3.60
CA THR A 222 8.09 21.36 -4.35
C THR A 222 7.90 21.29 -5.87
N PHE A 223 6.86 21.93 -6.40
CA PHE A 223 6.39 21.76 -7.78
C PHE A 223 7.13 22.66 -8.79
N THR A 224 7.32 22.19 -10.04
CA THR A 224 7.88 22.97 -11.16
C THR A 224 6.90 23.14 -12.32
N GLU A 225 6.92 24.30 -12.98
CA GLU A 225 5.99 24.67 -14.07
C GLU A 225 5.91 23.63 -15.20
N GLU A 226 7.05 23.04 -15.60
CA GLU A 226 7.11 21.96 -16.59
C GLU A 226 6.30 20.73 -16.17
N LYS A 227 6.31 20.35 -14.88
CA LYS A 227 5.51 19.23 -14.37
C LYS A 227 4.01 19.54 -14.42
N ILE A 228 3.58 20.82 -14.40
CA ILE A 228 2.16 21.22 -14.39
C ILE A 228 1.61 20.89 -15.76
N LEU A 229 2.32 21.38 -16.78
CA LEU A 229 2.02 21.14 -18.18
C LEU A 229 2.06 19.65 -18.51
N ARG A 230 3.07 18.90 -18.05
CA ARG A 230 3.12 17.44 -18.22
C ARG A 230 1.93 16.72 -17.56
N HIS A 231 1.46 17.16 -16.40
CA HIS A 231 0.30 16.55 -15.71
C HIS A 231 -1.04 16.92 -16.37
N MET A 232 -1.20 18.17 -16.82
CA MET A 232 -2.34 18.59 -17.64
C MET A 232 -2.39 17.81 -18.96
N LEU A 233 -1.25 17.68 -19.65
CA LEU A 233 -1.16 16.97 -20.92
C LEU A 233 -1.47 15.46 -20.76
N ARG A 234 -1.00 14.84 -19.66
CA ARG A 234 -1.39 13.45 -19.30
C ARG A 234 -2.89 13.30 -19.10
N SER A 235 -3.52 14.30 -18.48
CA SER A 235 -4.99 14.35 -18.31
C SER A 235 -5.74 14.53 -19.65
N LEU A 236 -5.04 14.92 -20.72
CA LEU A 236 -5.57 15.10 -22.07
C LEU A 236 -5.22 13.94 -23.03
N GLY A 237 -4.33 13.03 -22.62
CA GLY A 237 -3.97 11.81 -23.36
C GLY A 237 -2.57 11.76 -23.98
N ASP A 238 -1.68 12.73 -23.70
CA ASP A 238 -0.27 12.72 -24.17
C ASP A 238 0.69 12.83 -22.97
N VAL A 239 1.87 12.19 -23.08
CA VAL A 239 2.91 12.20 -22.04
C VAL A 239 3.93 13.32 -22.27
N GLY A 240 4.03 13.83 -23.51
CA GLY A 240 4.90 14.94 -23.91
C GLY A 240 6.40 14.69 -23.73
N LEU A 241 6.86 13.43 -23.77
CA LEU A 241 8.22 13.05 -23.40
C LEU A 241 9.28 13.75 -24.28
N GLY A 242 10.16 14.52 -23.64
CA GLY A 242 11.21 15.29 -24.31
C GLY A 242 10.80 16.70 -24.75
N ASP A 243 9.49 16.99 -24.82
CA ASP A 243 8.98 18.33 -25.17
C ASP A 243 9.52 19.41 -24.22
N ASN A 244 9.83 20.58 -24.78
CA ASN A 244 10.10 21.80 -23.99
C ASN A 244 8.81 22.51 -23.54
N HIS A 245 8.94 23.49 -22.65
CA HIS A 245 7.83 24.26 -22.08
C HIS A 245 6.86 24.84 -23.14
N GLY A 246 7.38 25.37 -24.26
CA GLY A 246 6.56 25.95 -25.32
C GLY A 246 5.81 24.89 -26.15
N GLU A 247 6.43 23.74 -26.38
CA GLU A 247 5.80 22.58 -27.03
C GLU A 247 4.67 21.99 -26.17
N LEU A 248 4.90 21.84 -24.87
CA LEU A 248 3.88 21.39 -23.92
C LEU A 248 2.67 22.33 -23.90
N LEU A 249 2.87 23.65 -23.79
CA LEU A 249 1.79 24.63 -23.86
C LEU A 249 1.05 24.57 -25.21
N LYS A 250 1.79 24.50 -26.33
CA LYS A 250 1.20 24.41 -27.67
C LYS A 250 0.31 23.18 -27.84
N LYS A 251 0.74 22.01 -27.34
CA LYS A 251 -0.06 20.79 -27.34
C LYS A 251 -1.32 20.92 -26.48
N ILE A 252 -1.20 21.42 -25.25
CA ILE A 252 -2.34 21.65 -24.35
C ILE A 252 -3.36 22.57 -25.02
N ASN A 253 -2.90 23.68 -25.62
CA ASN A 253 -3.75 24.60 -26.37
C ASN A 253 -4.49 23.86 -27.52
N GLN A 254 -3.79 23.08 -28.34
CA GLN A 254 -4.38 22.29 -29.43
C GLN A 254 -5.40 21.24 -28.95
N PHE A 255 -5.16 20.55 -27.84
CA PHE A 255 -6.10 19.58 -27.28
C PHE A 255 -7.38 20.21 -26.74
N LEU A 256 -7.30 21.46 -26.26
CA LEU A 256 -8.40 22.24 -25.67
C LEU A 256 -9.06 23.22 -26.65
N LEU A 257 -8.49 23.43 -27.84
CA LEU A 257 -8.98 24.39 -28.83
C LEU A 257 -10.41 24.04 -29.28
N SER A 258 -11.27 25.06 -29.33
CA SER A 258 -12.70 24.96 -29.62
C SER A 258 -13.53 24.09 -28.66
N LYS A 259 -12.96 23.63 -27.53
CA LYS A 259 -13.65 22.80 -26.53
C LYS A 259 -13.95 23.53 -25.24
N ARG A 260 -14.95 23.02 -24.52
CA ARG A 260 -15.31 23.41 -23.15
C ARG A 260 -14.49 22.59 -22.16
N PHE A 261 -13.70 23.26 -21.31
CA PHE A 261 -12.87 22.56 -20.33
C PHE A 261 -13.04 23.07 -18.89
N LEU A 262 -12.82 22.16 -17.93
CA LEU A 262 -12.73 22.43 -16.51
C LEU A 262 -11.33 22.02 -16.02
N LEU A 263 -10.59 22.97 -15.44
CA LEU A 263 -9.29 22.74 -14.83
C LEU A 263 -9.37 22.96 -13.32
N VAL A 264 -8.98 21.96 -12.52
CA VAL A 264 -8.81 22.12 -11.07
C VAL A 264 -7.32 22.22 -10.75
N MET A 265 -6.95 23.30 -10.05
CA MET A 265 -5.63 23.54 -9.47
C MET A 265 -5.79 23.41 -7.94
N ASP A 266 -5.46 22.24 -7.40
CA ASP A 266 -5.69 21.90 -5.99
C ASP A 266 -4.48 22.28 -5.10
N ASP A 267 -4.81 22.80 -3.92
CA ASP A 267 -3.94 23.30 -2.84
C ASP A 267 -2.74 24.15 -3.30
N VAL A 268 -2.99 25.26 -4.00
CA VAL A 268 -1.93 26.16 -4.47
C VAL A 268 -1.35 27.00 -3.32
N TRP A 269 -0.05 26.86 -3.04
CA TRP A 269 0.64 27.51 -1.92
C TRP A 269 1.32 28.84 -2.24
N SER A 270 1.92 28.97 -3.43
CA SER A 270 2.91 30.02 -3.71
C SER A 270 2.31 31.42 -3.81
N LEU A 271 2.97 32.40 -3.18
CA LEU A 271 2.71 33.83 -3.41
C LEU A 271 3.35 34.35 -4.70
N GLU A 272 4.32 33.62 -5.27
CA GLU A 272 4.90 33.86 -6.59
C GLU A 272 4.13 33.02 -7.61
N VAL A 273 3.37 33.69 -8.48
CA VAL A 273 2.43 33.06 -9.42
C VAL A 273 2.71 33.42 -10.88
N ASP A 274 3.89 33.95 -11.18
CA ASP A 274 4.30 34.38 -12.53
C ASP A 274 4.24 33.22 -13.55
N TRP A 275 4.34 31.98 -13.07
CA TRP A 275 4.10 30.75 -13.84
C TRP A 275 2.63 30.56 -14.21
N TRP A 276 1.70 31.00 -13.36
CA TRP A 276 0.26 30.90 -13.62
C TRP A 276 -0.15 31.83 -14.74
N ASP A 277 0.36 33.07 -14.79
CA ASP A 277 0.08 34.00 -15.88
C ASP A 277 0.55 33.42 -17.22
N ARG A 278 1.76 32.82 -17.27
CA ARG A 278 2.27 32.11 -18.47
C ARG A 278 1.38 30.95 -18.92
N ILE A 279 0.88 30.15 -17.98
CA ILE A 279 -0.02 29.03 -18.30
C ILE A 279 -1.40 29.57 -18.75
N TYR A 280 -2.00 30.50 -18.00
CA TYR A 280 -3.32 31.07 -18.28
C TYR A 280 -3.36 31.74 -19.66
N ASP A 281 -2.37 32.56 -19.98
CA ASP A 281 -2.34 33.28 -21.27
C ASP A 281 -2.00 32.34 -22.45
N GLY A 282 -1.55 31.10 -22.18
CA GLY A 282 -1.43 30.02 -23.15
C GLY A 282 -2.69 29.15 -23.33
N LEU A 283 -3.72 29.28 -22.49
CA LEU A 283 -4.97 28.51 -22.59
C LEU A 283 -5.96 29.14 -23.59
N PRO A 284 -6.73 28.31 -24.34
CA PRO A 284 -7.71 28.84 -25.28
C PRO A 284 -8.92 29.44 -24.56
N LYS A 285 -9.34 30.62 -25.04
CA LYS A 285 -10.49 31.40 -24.55
C LYS A 285 -11.70 31.26 -25.48
N GLY A 286 -12.86 31.75 -25.05
CA GLY A 286 -14.08 31.84 -25.87
C GLY A 286 -15.19 30.83 -25.56
N ASN A 287 -14.84 29.65 -25.01
CA ASN A 287 -15.74 28.48 -25.02
C ASN A 287 -16.54 28.25 -23.72
N GLY A 288 -16.60 29.24 -22.82
CA GLY A 288 -17.20 29.06 -21.50
C GLY A 288 -16.49 28.03 -20.63
N SER A 289 -15.15 27.96 -20.73
CA SER A 289 -14.27 27.11 -19.92
C SER A 289 -14.03 27.70 -18.53
N CYS A 290 -13.76 26.84 -17.55
CA CYS A 290 -13.71 27.19 -16.14
C CYS A 290 -12.43 26.67 -15.44
N ILE A 291 -12.01 27.38 -14.40
CA ILE A 291 -10.88 27.04 -13.54
C ILE A 291 -11.33 27.11 -12.09
N ILE A 292 -11.08 26.04 -11.32
CA ILE A 292 -11.25 26.01 -9.85
C ILE A 292 -9.85 26.01 -9.23
N ILE A 293 -9.58 26.97 -8.35
CA ILE A 293 -8.35 27.04 -7.55
C ILE A 293 -8.71 26.76 -6.09
N THR A 294 -8.12 25.74 -5.47
CA THR A 294 -8.21 25.57 -4.02
C THR A 294 -6.91 26.04 -3.37
N THR A 295 -6.99 26.69 -2.22
CA THR A 295 -5.79 27.20 -1.52
C THR A 295 -6.07 27.46 -0.03
N ARG A 296 -5.01 27.41 0.79
CA ARG A 296 -5.02 27.88 2.18
C ARG A 296 -4.97 29.42 2.31
N ASN A 297 -4.65 30.16 1.24
CA ASN A 297 -4.35 31.59 1.29
C ASN A 297 -5.15 32.41 0.27
N GLU A 298 -5.99 33.33 0.74
CA GLU A 298 -6.85 34.18 -0.12
C GLU A 298 -6.06 35.07 -1.09
N VAL A 299 -4.84 35.48 -0.72
CA VAL A 299 -3.97 36.31 -1.58
C VAL A 299 -3.57 35.55 -2.85
N VAL A 300 -3.36 34.23 -2.75
CA VAL A 300 -3.01 33.37 -3.89
C VAL A 300 -4.17 33.33 -4.88
N ALA A 301 -5.40 33.11 -4.40
CA ALA A 301 -6.59 33.11 -5.26
C ALA A 301 -6.77 34.45 -6.01
N LYS A 302 -6.61 35.59 -5.32
CA LYS A 302 -6.72 36.92 -5.95
C LYS A 302 -5.61 37.16 -6.98
N LYS A 303 -4.36 36.78 -6.69
CA LYS A 303 -3.27 36.83 -7.66
C LYS A 303 -3.53 35.94 -8.88
N MET A 304 -4.12 34.76 -8.70
CA MET A 304 -4.53 33.85 -9.78
C MET A 304 -5.80 34.29 -10.54
N ARG A 305 -6.08 35.61 -10.57
CA ARG A 305 -7.17 36.25 -11.32
C ARG A 305 -8.60 35.85 -10.87
N VAL A 306 -8.79 35.35 -9.63
CA VAL A 306 -10.13 35.10 -9.05
C VAL A 306 -10.72 36.41 -8.49
N PRO A 307 -11.95 36.82 -8.89
CA PRO A 307 -12.61 37.98 -8.30
C PRO A 307 -13.26 37.65 -6.94
N ASP A 308 -13.29 38.61 -6.01
CA ASP A 308 -13.72 38.40 -4.62
C ASP A 308 -15.11 37.75 -4.45
N TRP A 309 -16.05 38.04 -5.34
CA TRP A 309 -17.40 37.48 -5.32
C TRP A 309 -17.49 36.02 -5.82
N ARG A 310 -16.44 35.49 -6.46
CA ARG A 310 -16.24 34.06 -6.76
C ARG A 310 -15.25 33.36 -5.82
N ILE A 311 -14.88 34.00 -4.70
CA ILE A 311 -14.16 33.35 -3.61
C ILE A 311 -15.18 32.67 -2.69
N HIS A 312 -15.37 31.38 -2.90
CA HIS A 312 -16.05 30.50 -1.95
C HIS A 312 -15.16 30.25 -0.72
N ARG A 313 -15.75 30.29 0.46
CA ARG A 313 -15.11 29.97 1.74
C ARG A 313 -15.98 28.92 2.44
N PRO A 314 -15.58 27.64 2.50
CA PRO A 314 -16.35 26.59 3.14
C PRO A 314 -16.57 26.92 4.62
N LYS A 315 -17.69 26.46 5.18
CA LYS A 315 -17.99 26.64 6.61
C LYS A 315 -17.42 25.49 7.43
N PHE A 316 -17.23 25.74 8.73
CA PHE A 316 -17.16 24.66 9.71
C PHE A 316 -18.52 23.95 9.76
N LEU A 317 -18.50 22.64 9.99
CA LEU A 317 -19.72 21.85 10.20
C LEU A 317 -20.42 22.32 11.48
N ASN A 318 -21.74 22.44 11.45
CA ASN A 318 -22.52 22.70 12.67
C ASN A 318 -22.56 21.46 13.59
N ASP A 319 -23.07 21.61 14.81
CA ASP A 319 -23.06 20.53 15.82
C ASP A 319 -23.77 19.25 15.34
N TYR A 320 -24.86 19.40 14.59
CA TYR A 320 -25.62 18.28 14.03
C TYR A 320 -24.85 17.59 12.89
N GLU A 321 -24.28 18.35 11.96
CA GLU A 321 -23.43 17.84 10.87
C GLU A 321 -22.17 17.15 11.42
N SER A 322 -21.58 17.73 12.46
CA SER A 322 -20.39 17.21 13.15
C SER A 322 -20.69 15.89 13.85
N TRP A 323 -21.81 15.81 14.58
CA TRP A 323 -22.28 14.58 15.22
C TRP A 323 -22.72 13.52 14.18
N LEU A 324 -23.26 13.95 13.03
CA LEU A 324 -23.63 13.08 11.91
C LEU A 324 -22.39 12.50 11.20
N LEU A 325 -21.36 13.30 10.97
CA LEU A 325 -20.08 12.83 10.41
C LEU A 325 -19.37 11.88 11.39
N PHE A 326 -19.32 12.22 12.68
CA PHE A 326 -18.73 11.37 13.71
C PHE A 326 -19.42 10.01 13.79
N ARG A 327 -20.76 9.97 13.93
CA ARG A 327 -21.48 8.70 14.10
C ARG A 327 -21.29 7.75 12.90
N LYS A 328 -21.26 8.28 11.68
CA LYS A 328 -21.03 7.53 10.42
C LYS A 328 -19.67 6.83 10.38
N ILE A 329 -18.71 7.25 11.20
CA ILE A 329 -17.36 6.70 11.27
C ILE A 329 -17.22 5.85 12.54
N ALA A 330 -17.43 6.43 13.72
CA ALA A 330 -17.28 5.75 15.01
C ALA A 330 -18.24 4.55 15.19
N PHE A 331 -19.42 4.59 14.54
CA PHE A 331 -20.42 3.51 14.55
C PHE A 331 -20.66 2.92 13.14
N ALA A 332 -19.62 2.88 12.29
CA ALA A 332 -19.73 2.35 10.93
C ALA A 332 -20.28 0.90 10.87
N ALA A 333 -19.93 0.06 11.85
CA ALA A 333 -20.42 -1.32 11.97
C ALA A 333 -21.94 -1.44 12.19
N THR A 334 -22.61 -0.39 12.66
CA THR A 334 -24.08 -0.29 12.81
C THR A 334 -24.68 0.71 11.82
N GLY A 335 -24.04 0.91 10.65
CA GLY A 335 -24.50 1.85 9.62
C GLY A 335 -24.43 3.33 10.02
N GLY A 336 -23.80 3.65 11.15
CA GLY A 336 -23.76 4.97 11.76
C GLY A 336 -24.72 5.17 12.93
N GLU A 337 -25.48 4.15 13.36
CA GLU A 337 -26.41 4.27 14.49
C GLU A 337 -25.74 4.01 15.84
N CYS A 338 -25.90 4.93 16.80
CA CYS A 338 -25.37 4.77 18.16
C CYS A 338 -26.32 3.92 19.01
N ILE A 339 -26.09 2.61 19.05
CA ILE A 339 -26.88 1.66 19.86
C ILE A 339 -26.61 1.74 21.38
N TYR A 340 -25.76 2.68 21.82
CA TYR A 340 -25.34 2.85 23.21
C TYR A 340 -25.57 4.30 23.68
N PRO A 341 -26.79 4.65 24.16
CA PRO A 341 -27.12 6.03 24.52
C PRO A 341 -26.15 6.70 25.51
N HIS A 342 -25.58 5.93 26.43
CA HIS A 342 -24.59 6.39 27.42
C HIS A 342 -23.21 6.79 26.83
N LEU A 343 -23.00 6.57 25.51
CA LEU A 343 -21.84 7.05 24.75
C LEU A 343 -22.16 8.28 23.90
N GLU A 344 -23.44 8.61 23.66
CA GLU A 344 -23.81 9.77 22.84
C GLU A 344 -23.44 11.10 23.53
N GLU A 345 -23.55 11.17 24.86
CA GLU A 345 -23.12 12.36 25.62
C GLU A 345 -21.59 12.58 25.55
N ILE A 346 -20.79 11.53 25.80
CA ILE A 346 -19.32 11.61 25.70
C ILE A 346 -18.90 11.86 24.25
N GLY A 347 -19.56 11.22 23.28
CA GLY A 347 -19.33 11.44 21.86
C GLY A 347 -19.54 12.90 21.45
N LYS A 348 -20.58 13.55 21.99
CA LYS A 348 -20.80 15.00 21.79
C LYS A 348 -19.74 15.86 22.49
N GLU A 349 -19.31 15.53 23.71
CA GLU A 349 -18.20 16.23 24.38
C GLU A 349 -16.88 16.11 23.58
N ILE A 350 -16.64 14.95 22.95
CA ILE A 350 -15.48 14.72 22.08
C ILE A 350 -15.60 15.51 20.77
N VAL A 351 -16.78 15.54 20.14
CA VAL A 351 -17.00 16.24 18.86
C VAL A 351 -16.97 17.76 19.01
N ASP A 352 -17.46 18.33 20.12
CA ASP A 352 -17.33 19.77 20.39
C ASP A 352 -15.85 20.21 20.41
N LYS A 353 -14.96 19.41 21.01
CA LYS A 353 -13.51 19.67 21.03
C LYS A 353 -12.87 19.69 19.65
N CYS A 354 -13.48 19.06 18.64
CA CYS A 354 -13.04 19.14 17.25
C CYS A 354 -13.51 20.41 16.51
N LYS A 355 -14.35 21.26 17.14
CA LYS A 355 -14.79 22.59 16.66
C LYS A 355 -15.22 22.63 15.18
N GLY A 356 -16.05 21.66 14.77
CA GLY A 356 -16.65 21.61 13.45
C GLY A 356 -15.70 21.30 12.29
N LEU A 357 -14.45 20.89 12.55
CA LEU A 357 -13.48 20.55 11.51
C LEU A 357 -13.65 19.11 10.98
N PRO A 358 -13.95 18.89 9.69
CA PRO A 358 -14.12 17.55 9.12
C PRO A 358 -12.95 16.61 9.41
N LEU A 359 -11.70 17.02 9.14
CA LEU A 359 -10.53 16.14 9.34
C LEU A 359 -10.32 15.74 10.81
N ALA A 360 -10.53 16.66 11.75
CA ALA A 360 -10.43 16.38 13.19
C ALA A 360 -11.49 15.36 13.63
N ILE A 361 -12.74 15.57 13.18
CA ILE A 361 -13.87 14.68 13.46
C ILE A 361 -13.64 13.28 12.82
N LYS A 362 -13.09 13.22 11.60
CA LYS A 362 -12.75 11.94 10.94
C LYS A 362 -11.67 11.17 11.70
N ALA A 363 -10.57 11.82 12.08
CA ALA A 363 -9.46 11.16 12.78
C ALA A 363 -9.89 10.63 14.16
N ILE A 364 -10.60 11.44 14.95
CA ILE A 364 -11.10 11.01 16.25
C ILE A 364 -12.19 9.93 16.09
N GLY A 365 -13.14 10.09 15.17
CA GLY A 365 -14.16 9.08 14.87
C GLY A 365 -13.57 7.73 14.46
N GLY A 366 -12.53 7.73 13.61
CA GLY A 366 -11.81 6.53 13.20
C GLY A 366 -10.98 5.90 14.32
N MET A 367 -10.43 6.72 15.24
CA MET A 367 -9.81 6.21 16.47
C MET A 367 -10.85 5.53 17.40
N MET A 368 -12.05 6.09 17.54
CA MET A 368 -13.12 5.51 18.37
C MET A 368 -13.69 4.22 17.78
N LEU A 369 -13.73 4.09 16.45
CA LEU A 369 -14.12 2.85 15.75
C LEU A 369 -13.21 1.66 16.12
N CYS A 370 -11.94 1.92 16.44
CA CYS A 370 -10.95 0.91 16.84
C CYS A 370 -10.86 0.68 18.37
N ARG A 371 -11.86 1.12 19.16
CA ARG A 371 -11.95 0.96 20.62
C ARG A 371 -13.18 0.13 21.00
N GLU A 372 -13.20 -0.47 22.19
CA GLU A 372 -14.45 -1.09 22.67
C GLU A 372 -15.47 0.04 22.98
N PRO A 373 -16.75 -0.11 22.59
CA PRO A 373 -17.79 0.88 22.89
C PRO A 373 -18.21 0.78 24.37
N ASN A 374 -17.31 1.19 25.26
CA ASN A 374 -17.53 1.23 26.71
C ASN A 374 -17.24 2.63 27.28
N HIS A 375 -18.03 3.01 28.30
CA HIS A 375 -17.99 4.34 28.91
C HIS A 375 -16.60 4.72 29.45
N ARG A 376 -15.81 3.73 29.93
CA ARG A 376 -14.51 3.97 30.57
C ARG A 376 -13.44 4.39 29.55
N GLU A 377 -13.32 3.68 28.43
CA GLU A 377 -12.40 4.03 27.35
C GLU A 377 -12.77 5.37 26.72
N TRP A 378 -14.05 5.58 26.44
CA TRP A 378 -14.55 6.83 25.85
C TRP A 378 -14.28 8.04 26.75
N LYS A 379 -14.53 7.91 28.06
CA LYS A 379 -14.24 8.98 29.02
C LYS A 379 -12.75 9.24 29.18
N MET A 380 -11.92 8.20 29.28
CA MET A 380 -10.45 8.32 29.35
C MET A 380 -9.89 9.05 28.12
N ILE A 381 -10.41 8.76 26.93
CA ILE A 381 -10.02 9.46 25.69
C ILE A 381 -10.51 10.92 25.70
N ALA A 382 -11.72 11.19 26.17
CA ALA A 382 -12.23 12.56 26.33
C ALA A 382 -11.39 13.39 27.33
N GLU A 383 -10.83 12.76 28.36
CA GLU A 383 -9.91 13.36 29.34
C GLU A 383 -8.51 13.57 28.74
N HIS A 384 -7.91 12.57 28.09
CA HIS A 384 -6.62 12.73 27.38
C HIS A 384 -6.67 13.84 26.31
N PHE A 385 -7.79 13.97 25.57
CA PHE A 385 -7.95 15.02 24.58
C PHE A 385 -8.01 16.41 25.25
N ARG A 386 -8.60 16.53 26.45
CA ARG A 386 -8.62 17.76 27.24
C ARG A 386 -7.21 18.18 27.69
N ASP A 387 -6.35 17.20 28.01
CA ASP A 387 -4.98 17.42 28.50
C ASP A 387 -3.93 17.73 27.39
N GLU A 388 -4.20 17.35 26.13
CA GLU A 388 -3.39 17.76 24.97
C GLU A 388 -3.91 19.07 24.33
N LEU A 389 -5.16 19.46 24.61
CA LEU A 389 -5.73 20.78 24.29
C LEU A 389 -5.36 21.89 25.30
N ALA A 390 -4.60 21.58 26.36
CA ALA A 390 -4.32 22.48 27.47
C ALA A 390 -3.61 23.78 27.04
N GLY A 391 -4.40 24.87 26.92
CA GLY A 391 -3.96 26.18 26.43
C GLY A 391 -5.15 27.06 26.05
N ASP A 392 -4.95 27.96 25.09
CA ASP A 392 -6.04 28.75 24.50
C ASP A 392 -6.98 27.87 23.66
N TYR A 393 -8.20 27.69 24.15
CA TYR A 393 -9.26 26.83 23.63
C TYR A 393 -9.93 27.32 22.33
N SER A 394 -9.66 28.56 21.88
CA SER A 394 -10.31 29.14 20.71
C SER A 394 -9.69 28.74 19.36
N ASP A 395 -8.52 28.12 19.38
CA ASP A 395 -7.68 27.88 18.20
C ASP A 395 -8.02 26.55 17.49
N SER A 396 -8.72 26.64 16.36
CA SER A 396 -9.09 25.49 15.53
C SER A 396 -7.89 24.73 14.94
N LEU A 397 -6.73 25.38 14.77
CA LEU A 397 -5.51 24.72 14.31
C LEU A 397 -4.86 23.91 15.43
N LYS A 398 -4.90 24.38 16.69
CA LYS A 398 -4.58 23.53 17.86
C LYS A 398 -5.54 22.35 17.96
N ALA A 399 -6.84 22.57 17.81
CA ALA A 399 -7.84 21.50 17.88
C ALA A 399 -7.56 20.38 16.86
N LEU A 400 -7.22 20.74 15.61
CA LEU A 400 -6.81 19.79 14.58
C LEU A 400 -5.51 19.07 14.94
N ASN A 401 -4.46 19.80 15.32
CA ASN A 401 -3.17 19.23 15.66
C ASN A 401 -3.24 18.27 16.86
N ALA A 402 -3.98 18.62 17.91
CA ALA A 402 -4.23 17.75 19.06
C ALA A 402 -5.05 16.51 18.66
N SER A 403 -6.06 16.66 17.78
CA SER A 403 -6.86 15.53 17.28
C SER A 403 -6.01 14.50 16.52
N LEU A 404 -5.20 14.96 15.58
CA LEU A 404 -4.29 14.10 14.81
C LEU A 404 -3.19 13.50 15.71
N GLN A 405 -2.67 14.28 16.66
CA GLN A 405 -1.62 13.83 17.57
C GLN A 405 -2.11 12.73 18.52
N LEU A 406 -3.31 12.88 19.10
CA LEU A 406 -3.96 11.88 19.93
C LEU A 406 -4.25 10.59 19.13
N SER A 407 -4.74 10.73 17.88
CA SER A 407 -4.97 9.60 16.99
C SER A 407 -3.70 8.81 16.67
N TYR A 408 -2.52 9.45 16.66
CA TYR A 408 -1.23 8.77 16.56
C TYR A 408 -0.81 8.08 17.87
N ASP A 409 -1.00 8.73 19.02
CA ASP A 409 -0.53 8.18 20.30
C ASP A 409 -1.31 6.93 20.74
N GLU A 410 -2.59 6.86 20.37
CA GLU A 410 -3.48 5.71 20.60
C GLU A 410 -3.38 4.60 19.52
N LEU A 411 -2.45 4.71 18.57
CA LEU A 411 -2.06 3.59 17.70
C LEU A 411 -1.37 2.47 18.52
N PRO A 412 -1.63 1.19 18.21
CA PRO A 412 -0.77 0.07 18.61
C PRO A 412 0.70 0.30 18.20
N GLY A 413 1.64 -0.19 19.00
CA GLY A 413 3.08 -0.01 18.75
C GLY A 413 3.48 -0.32 17.31
N HIS A 414 3.18 -1.53 16.83
CA HIS A 414 3.48 -1.98 15.46
C HIS A 414 2.96 -1.01 14.38
N LEU A 415 1.72 -0.51 14.51
CA LEU A 415 1.15 0.45 13.57
C LEU A 415 1.83 1.82 13.60
N LYS A 416 2.44 2.25 14.72
CA LYS A 416 3.24 3.49 14.73
C LYS A 416 4.44 3.38 13.78
N SER A 417 5.07 2.22 13.66
CA SER A 417 6.17 2.01 12.71
C SER A 417 5.67 2.00 11.26
N SER A 418 4.63 1.21 10.96
CA SER A 418 3.99 1.15 9.64
C SER A 418 3.45 2.51 9.16
N PHE A 419 2.93 3.33 10.07
CA PHE A 419 2.44 4.67 9.78
C PHE A 419 3.59 5.67 9.55
N LEU A 420 4.72 5.54 10.26
CA LEU A 420 5.89 6.40 10.01
C LEU A 420 6.59 6.10 8.68
N CYS A 421 6.49 4.88 8.13
CA CYS A 421 6.94 4.56 6.76
C CYS A 421 6.40 5.53 5.71
N LEU A 422 5.15 5.98 5.85
CA LEU A 422 4.47 6.90 4.93
C LEU A 422 5.21 8.25 4.78
N SER A 423 5.99 8.66 5.79
CA SER A 423 6.75 9.92 5.77
C SER A 423 7.95 9.92 4.81
N LEU A 424 8.31 8.77 4.22
CA LEU A 424 9.36 8.67 3.20
C LEU A 424 8.88 9.07 1.79
N TYR A 425 7.56 9.15 1.58
CA TYR A 425 6.96 9.51 0.29
C TYR A 425 6.80 11.03 0.14
N PRO A 426 7.00 11.59 -1.08
CA PRO A 426 6.76 13.01 -1.36
C PRO A 426 5.33 13.48 -1.07
N GLU A 427 5.16 14.80 -0.93
CA GLU A 427 3.84 15.47 -0.97
C GLU A 427 3.04 15.05 -2.20
N ASP A 428 1.73 14.85 -2.08
CA ASP A 428 0.81 14.42 -3.15
C ASP A 428 1.20 13.11 -3.88
N CYS A 429 2.05 12.26 -3.28
CA CYS A 429 2.37 10.97 -3.89
C CYS A 429 1.18 10.00 -3.76
N VAL A 430 0.73 9.44 -4.89
CA VAL A 430 -0.16 8.27 -4.89
C VAL A 430 0.72 7.03 -4.68
N ILE A 431 0.53 6.38 -3.54
CA ILE A 431 1.35 5.28 -3.03
C ILE A 431 0.71 3.95 -3.41
N ASN A 432 1.50 2.98 -3.87
CA ASN A 432 1.04 1.61 -4.10
C ASN A 432 0.93 0.85 -2.76
N LYS A 433 -0.20 0.17 -2.54
CA LYS A 433 -0.47 -0.54 -1.28
C LYS A 433 0.43 -1.76 -1.07
N GLU A 434 0.66 -2.57 -2.11
CA GLU A 434 1.47 -3.78 -2.00
C GLU A 434 2.94 -3.44 -1.69
N GLN A 435 3.47 -2.34 -2.25
CA GLN A 435 4.78 -1.78 -1.89
C GLN A 435 4.90 -1.47 -0.38
N LEU A 436 3.88 -0.83 0.22
CA LEU A 436 3.84 -0.56 1.65
C LEU A 436 3.79 -1.86 2.47
N MET A 437 2.92 -2.80 2.10
CA MET A 437 2.77 -4.08 2.80
C MET A 437 4.07 -4.90 2.75
N TYR A 438 4.71 -4.98 1.58
CA TYR A 438 5.98 -5.68 1.40
C TYR A 438 7.14 -5.02 2.16
N TRP A 439 7.17 -3.68 2.26
CA TRP A 439 8.08 -2.96 3.14
C TRP A 439 7.84 -3.31 4.62
N TRP A 440 6.59 -3.25 5.10
CA TRP A 440 6.26 -3.56 6.50
C TRP A 440 6.59 -5.00 6.89
N ILE A 441 6.36 -5.97 5.98
CA ILE A 441 6.79 -7.37 6.16
C ILE A 441 8.32 -7.45 6.20
N GLY A 442 9.01 -6.83 5.24
CA GLY A 442 10.47 -6.89 5.11
C GLY A 442 11.24 -6.32 6.32
N GLU A 443 10.78 -5.21 6.89
CA GLU A 443 11.37 -4.69 8.14
C GLU A 443 11.02 -5.53 9.38
N GLY A 444 9.89 -6.26 9.30
CA GLY A 444 9.30 -7.01 10.40
C GLY A 444 8.44 -6.14 11.32
N PHE A 445 7.71 -5.17 10.78
CA PHE A 445 6.74 -4.35 11.52
C PHE A 445 5.36 -5.02 11.64
N VAL A 446 5.10 -6.08 10.87
CA VAL A 446 3.86 -6.86 10.93
C VAL A 446 3.96 -7.92 12.04
N PRO A 447 2.99 -8.02 12.97
CA PRO A 447 3.05 -8.95 14.10
C PRO A 447 2.89 -10.42 13.67
N THR A 448 3.67 -11.33 14.23
CA THR A 448 3.73 -12.73 13.76
C THR A 448 2.60 -13.58 14.36
N ARG A 449 1.38 -13.41 13.84
CA ARG A 449 0.14 -14.06 14.30
C ARG A 449 0.10 -15.56 13.94
N THR A 450 0.18 -16.47 14.93
CA THR A 450 0.27 -17.94 14.72
C THR A 450 -0.86 -18.50 13.85
N GLY A 451 -0.49 -19.11 12.72
CA GLY A 451 -1.44 -19.72 11.77
C GLY A 451 -2.09 -18.76 10.77
N ARG A 452 -1.88 -17.44 10.87
CA ARG A 452 -2.20 -16.46 9.81
C ARG A 452 -1.01 -16.27 8.86
N SER A 453 -1.30 -15.74 7.67
CA SER A 453 -0.27 -15.22 6.76
C SER A 453 0.32 -13.90 7.28
N MET A 454 1.56 -13.59 6.91
CA MET A 454 2.11 -12.23 7.09
C MET A 454 1.47 -11.22 6.12
N ILE A 455 0.96 -11.67 4.98
CA ILE A 455 0.20 -10.85 4.02
C ILE A 455 -1.19 -10.53 4.61
N ASP A 456 -1.92 -11.51 5.17
CA ASP A 456 -3.16 -11.25 5.94
C ASP A 456 -2.91 -10.21 7.04
N SER A 457 -1.80 -10.36 7.75
CA SER A 457 -1.46 -9.52 8.91
C SER A 457 -0.99 -8.13 8.48
N ALA A 458 -0.43 -7.97 7.28
CA ALA A 458 -0.13 -6.67 6.67
C ALA A 458 -1.41 -5.99 6.14
N GLU A 459 -2.36 -6.77 5.63
CA GLU A 459 -3.69 -6.31 5.21
C GLU A 459 -4.52 -5.83 6.42
N ASP A 460 -4.52 -6.56 7.54
CA ASP A 460 -5.07 -6.10 8.83
C ASP A 460 -4.47 -4.73 9.23
N CYS A 461 -3.14 -4.58 9.14
CA CYS A 461 -2.43 -3.35 9.49
C CYS A 461 -2.82 -2.17 8.59
N PHE A 462 -2.93 -2.39 7.27
CA PHE A 462 -3.38 -1.36 6.32
C PHE A 462 -4.83 -0.97 6.58
N SER A 463 -5.69 -1.97 6.83
CA SER A 463 -7.11 -1.80 7.12
C SER A 463 -7.34 -0.94 8.37
N GLU A 464 -6.60 -1.17 9.46
CA GLU A 464 -6.75 -0.35 10.67
C GLU A 464 -6.30 1.11 10.45
N LEU A 465 -5.23 1.35 9.68
CA LEU A 465 -4.80 2.72 9.34
C LEU A 465 -5.79 3.46 8.42
N SER A 466 -6.46 2.73 7.51
CA SER A 466 -7.53 3.28 6.68
C SER A 466 -8.81 3.55 7.49
N ASN A 467 -9.21 2.63 8.38
CA ASN A 467 -10.38 2.79 9.25
C ASN A 467 -10.20 3.96 10.25
N ARG A 468 -8.97 4.19 10.71
CA ARG A 468 -8.60 5.39 11.50
C ARG A 468 -8.61 6.69 10.70
N CYS A 469 -8.96 6.67 9.41
CA CYS A 469 -8.95 7.83 8.51
C CYS A 469 -7.57 8.50 8.36
N LEU A 470 -6.47 7.78 8.64
CA LEU A 470 -5.10 8.27 8.51
C LEU A 470 -4.51 8.02 7.10
N ILE A 471 -5.10 7.10 6.35
CA ILE A 471 -4.80 6.79 4.95
C ILE A 471 -6.09 6.97 4.14
N GLU A 472 -6.02 7.69 3.02
CA GLU A 472 -7.15 7.86 2.10
C GLU A 472 -6.98 6.90 0.90
N PRO A 473 -7.95 6.01 0.60
CA PRO A 473 -7.90 5.20 -0.61
C PRO A 473 -8.09 6.08 -1.85
N VAL A 474 -7.33 5.78 -2.90
CA VAL A 474 -7.44 6.45 -4.21
C VAL A 474 -8.08 5.47 -5.19
N ASP A 475 -7.33 4.50 -5.71
CA ASP A 475 -7.84 3.51 -6.66
C ASP A 475 -8.33 2.25 -5.94
N LYS A 476 -9.47 1.70 -6.40
CA LYS A 476 -10.03 0.42 -5.96
C LYS A 476 -10.34 -0.46 -7.17
N THR A 477 -10.09 -1.76 -7.06
CA THR A 477 -10.55 -2.76 -8.04
C THR A 477 -12.07 -2.98 -7.94
N TYR A 478 -12.66 -3.59 -8.97
CA TYR A 478 -14.09 -3.97 -9.05
C TYR A 478 -14.60 -4.83 -7.87
N ASN A 479 -13.71 -5.58 -7.20
CA ASN A 479 -13.97 -6.36 -6.00
C ASN A 479 -13.97 -5.52 -4.69
N GLY A 480 -13.65 -4.22 -4.76
CA GLY A 480 -13.56 -3.29 -3.64
C GLY A 480 -12.18 -3.16 -2.98
N VAL A 481 -11.20 -3.99 -3.36
CA VAL A 481 -9.84 -3.94 -2.78
C VAL A 481 -9.11 -2.66 -3.20
N ILE A 482 -8.51 -1.98 -2.23
CA ILE A 482 -7.71 -0.77 -2.44
C ILE A 482 -6.39 -1.17 -3.12
N ILE A 483 -6.04 -0.50 -4.22
CA ILE A 483 -4.77 -0.69 -4.96
C ILE A 483 -3.75 0.39 -4.56
N THR A 484 -4.23 1.63 -4.44
CA THR A 484 -3.42 2.81 -4.17
C THR A 484 -4.05 3.69 -3.10
N CYS A 485 -3.23 4.50 -2.45
CA CYS A 485 -3.65 5.40 -1.40
C CYS A 485 -2.84 6.70 -1.38
N LYS A 486 -3.36 7.70 -0.67
CA LYS A 486 -2.67 8.96 -0.37
C LYS A 486 -2.81 9.31 1.10
N ILE A 487 -2.06 10.32 1.52
CA ILE A 487 -2.08 10.88 2.87
C ILE A 487 -2.67 12.28 2.77
N HIS A 488 -3.47 12.72 3.75
CA HIS A 488 -3.96 14.10 3.80
C HIS A 488 -2.81 15.03 4.24
N ASP A 489 -2.66 16.19 3.62
CA ASP A 489 -1.57 17.17 3.85
C ASP A 489 -1.19 17.39 5.34
N MET A 490 -2.16 17.72 6.20
CA MET A 490 -1.98 17.92 7.66
C MET A 490 -1.50 16.66 8.39
N VAL A 491 -1.86 15.47 7.89
CA VAL A 491 -1.39 14.18 8.42
C VAL A 491 0.05 13.94 7.98
N GLN A 492 0.41 14.36 6.75
CA GLN A 492 1.79 14.35 6.28
C GLN A 492 2.67 15.32 7.08
N GLU A 493 2.21 16.55 7.36
CA GLU A 493 2.88 17.51 8.26
C GLU A 493 3.19 16.87 9.63
N LEU A 494 2.24 16.14 10.22
CA LEU A 494 2.41 15.47 11.50
C LEU A 494 3.43 14.32 11.47
N ILE A 495 3.33 13.39 10.51
CA ILE A 495 4.30 12.28 10.44
C ILE A 495 5.71 12.77 10.11
N MET A 496 5.85 13.82 9.28
CA MET A 496 7.13 14.44 8.99
C MET A 496 7.76 15.07 10.23
N LYS A 497 6.96 15.69 11.11
CA LYS A 497 7.41 16.18 12.41
C LYS A 497 7.88 15.02 13.31
N ILE A 498 7.04 14.01 13.53
CA ILE A 498 7.34 12.89 14.44
C ILE A 498 8.56 12.10 13.96
N ALA A 499 8.65 11.79 12.67
CA ALA A 499 9.75 11.03 12.08
C ALA A 499 11.09 11.77 12.17
N ARG A 500 11.12 13.11 12.02
CA ARG A 500 12.32 13.92 12.30
C ARG A 500 12.68 13.91 13.78
N GLU A 501 11.69 14.10 14.65
CA GLU A 501 11.88 14.08 16.11
C GLU A 501 12.40 12.73 16.63
N ASP A 502 12.05 11.64 15.96
CA ASP A 502 12.50 10.27 16.22
C ASP A 502 13.60 9.81 15.24
N SER A 503 14.23 10.67 14.43
CA SER A 503 15.34 10.33 13.52
C SER A 503 15.10 9.07 12.63
N PHE A 504 13.87 8.88 12.16
CA PHE A 504 13.45 7.71 11.38
C PHE A 504 13.98 7.77 9.93
N PHE A 505 13.82 8.95 9.31
CA PHE A 505 14.48 9.34 8.07
C PHE A 505 15.19 10.69 8.28
N ASP A 506 16.13 11.02 7.40
CA ASP A 506 16.53 12.41 7.12
C ASP A 506 16.52 12.60 5.59
N LEU A 507 16.11 13.79 5.14
CA LEU A 507 16.07 14.17 3.72
C LEU A 507 17.36 14.86 3.24
N LYS A 508 18.25 15.23 4.17
CA LYS A 508 19.47 16.02 3.89
C LYS A 508 20.76 15.27 4.17
N ASP A 509 20.73 14.24 5.01
CA ASP A 509 21.91 13.44 5.35
C ASP A 509 21.62 11.94 5.30
N SER A 510 22.34 11.22 4.43
CA SER A 510 22.23 9.76 4.33
C SER A 510 22.99 9.03 5.45
N ILE A 511 23.91 9.69 6.15
CA ILE A 511 24.86 9.07 7.10
C ILE A 511 24.20 8.62 8.41
N SER A 512 23.14 9.29 8.86
CA SER A 512 22.51 9.03 10.17
C SER A 512 21.18 8.27 10.13
N CYS A 513 20.52 8.19 8.95
CA CYS A 513 19.17 7.64 8.80
C CYS A 513 19.08 6.11 8.95
N ARG A 514 17.85 5.60 9.14
CA ARG A 514 17.52 4.15 9.12
C ARG A 514 16.77 3.72 7.86
N HIS A 515 16.01 4.63 7.26
CA HIS A 515 15.22 4.42 6.05
C HIS A 515 15.49 5.56 5.06
N TRP A 516 15.78 5.24 3.79
CA TRP A 516 16.13 6.20 2.73
C TRP A 516 15.25 6.02 1.50
N GLY A 517 14.84 7.13 0.87
CA GLY A 517 13.97 7.15 -0.31
C GLY A 517 14.70 7.64 -1.56
N ILE A 518 14.72 6.84 -2.62
CA ILE A 518 15.14 7.29 -3.95
C ILE A 518 13.98 8.01 -4.63
N ASN A 519 14.20 9.26 -5.01
CA ASN A 519 13.32 10.04 -5.87
C ASN A 519 14.16 10.96 -6.78
N ASN A 520 13.52 11.57 -7.79
CA ASN A 520 14.15 12.52 -8.71
C ASN A 520 14.23 13.97 -8.18
N THR A 521 13.63 14.27 -7.03
CA THR A 521 13.61 15.64 -6.45
C THR A 521 14.82 15.94 -5.58
N VAL A 522 15.39 14.92 -4.92
CA VAL A 522 16.74 15.00 -4.36
C VAL A 522 17.74 14.82 -5.49
N LYS A 523 18.61 15.81 -5.71
CA LYS A 523 19.77 15.61 -6.58
C LYS A 523 20.60 14.45 -6.02
N GLN A 524 20.84 13.41 -6.82
CA GLN A 524 21.66 12.24 -6.42
C GLN A 524 23.16 12.55 -6.35
N ASP A 525 23.52 13.81 -6.11
CA ASP A 525 24.90 14.25 -5.92
C ASP A 525 25.37 13.83 -4.53
N ASN A 526 25.78 12.54 -4.42
CA ASN A 526 26.36 11.84 -3.26
C ASN A 526 25.37 11.20 -2.27
N PHE A 527 24.81 10.04 -2.60
CA PHE A 527 24.46 9.07 -1.55
C PHE A 527 25.74 8.50 -0.91
N VAL A 528 25.75 8.36 0.42
CA VAL A 528 26.88 7.79 1.17
C VAL A 528 26.45 6.48 1.83
N ALA A 529 27.26 5.43 1.65
CA ALA A 529 26.98 4.11 2.22
C ALA A 529 26.90 4.17 3.75
N ASN A 530 25.74 3.79 4.30
CA ASN A 530 25.42 3.92 5.71
C ASN A 530 25.20 2.54 6.36
N GLN A 531 26.07 2.18 7.31
CA GLN A 531 25.99 0.91 8.04
C GLN A 531 24.82 0.80 9.02
N LYS A 532 24.04 1.88 9.24
CA LYS A 532 22.78 1.87 10.00
C LYS A 532 21.54 1.64 9.14
N LEU A 533 21.66 1.73 7.82
CA LEU A 533 20.53 1.69 6.88
C LEU A 533 19.88 0.30 6.82
N ARG A 534 18.55 0.26 6.89
CA ARG A 534 17.73 -0.97 6.84
C ARG A 534 16.77 -0.99 5.64
N THR A 535 16.19 0.16 5.30
CA THR A 535 15.39 0.34 4.08
C THR A 535 16.06 1.28 3.10
N LEU A 536 16.06 0.91 1.83
CA LEU A 536 16.26 1.80 0.69
C LEU A 536 15.13 1.53 -0.32
N LEU A 537 14.32 2.54 -0.62
CA LEU A 537 13.04 2.38 -1.33
C LEU A 537 12.81 3.41 -2.43
N SER A 538 12.25 3.01 -3.57
CA SER A 538 11.78 3.90 -4.64
C SER A 538 10.49 4.64 -4.24
N THR A 539 10.54 5.97 -4.12
CA THR A 539 9.38 6.82 -3.75
C THR A 539 8.94 7.76 -4.88
N THR A 540 9.00 7.26 -6.12
CA THR A 540 8.63 7.99 -7.34
C THR A 540 7.14 8.35 -7.41
N LYS A 541 6.84 9.62 -7.75
CA LYS A 541 5.48 10.04 -8.13
C LYS A 541 5.00 9.31 -9.39
N THR A 542 3.69 9.25 -9.61
CA THR A 542 3.06 8.55 -10.74
C THR A 542 3.60 9.01 -12.09
N GLY A 543 4.18 8.08 -12.85
CA GLY A 543 4.81 8.35 -14.14
C GLY A 543 6.15 9.11 -14.06
N GLU A 544 6.80 9.16 -12.89
CA GLU A 544 8.24 9.43 -12.79
C GLU A 544 9.02 8.10 -12.74
N VAL A 545 10.27 8.15 -13.19
CA VAL A 545 11.20 7.01 -13.24
C VAL A 545 12.53 7.49 -12.69
N ASN A 546 13.12 6.78 -11.72
CA ASN A 546 14.43 7.15 -11.19
C ASN A 546 15.49 6.94 -12.28
N LYS A 547 16.40 7.89 -12.43
CA LYS A 547 17.74 7.58 -12.96
C LYS A 547 18.62 7.21 -11.76
N VAL A 548 19.46 6.19 -11.89
CA VAL A 548 20.37 5.77 -10.81
C VAL A 548 21.79 5.66 -11.36
N ALA A 549 22.67 6.49 -10.81
CA ALA A 549 24.05 6.55 -11.26
C ALA A 549 24.87 5.32 -10.82
N SER A 550 25.90 4.97 -11.59
CA SER A 550 26.76 3.81 -11.32
C SER A 550 27.59 3.94 -10.03
N LYS A 551 27.66 5.14 -9.44
CA LYS A 551 28.28 5.39 -8.14
C LYS A 551 27.35 4.95 -7.01
N ASP A 552 26.18 5.56 -6.90
CA ASP A 552 25.24 5.37 -5.79
C ASP A 552 24.74 3.92 -5.74
N ALA A 553 24.52 3.31 -6.90
CA ALA A 553 24.24 1.87 -7.02
C ALA A 553 25.27 1.00 -6.27
N LYS A 554 26.58 1.30 -6.36
CA LYS A 554 27.63 0.55 -5.65
C LYS A 554 27.61 0.83 -4.14
N SER A 555 27.30 2.04 -3.72
CA SER A 555 27.12 2.36 -2.29
C SER A 555 25.90 1.68 -1.66
N PHE A 556 24.88 1.30 -2.43
CA PHE A 556 23.73 0.54 -1.90
C PHE A 556 24.14 -0.85 -1.38
N VAL A 557 25.07 -1.53 -2.07
CA VAL A 557 25.55 -2.88 -1.66
C VAL A 557 26.58 -2.85 -0.54
N GLU A 558 27.08 -1.68 -0.15
CA GLU A 558 27.95 -1.49 1.01
C GLU A 558 27.15 -1.43 2.33
N CYS A 559 25.82 -1.27 2.28
CA CYS A 559 24.94 -1.12 3.45
C CYS A 559 24.62 -2.48 4.10
N ARG A 560 25.54 -3.04 4.91
CA ARG A 560 25.51 -4.44 5.41
C ARG A 560 24.18 -4.92 6.03
N TYR A 561 23.45 -4.07 6.74
CA TYR A 561 22.24 -4.44 7.49
C TYR A 561 20.93 -4.13 6.74
N LEU A 562 21.01 -3.88 5.44
CA LEU A 562 19.83 -3.64 4.60
C LEU A 562 18.91 -4.87 4.57
N ARG A 563 17.61 -4.62 4.82
CA ARG A 563 16.51 -5.60 4.79
C ARG A 563 15.62 -5.40 3.58
N VAL A 564 15.34 -4.14 3.25
CA VAL A 564 14.45 -3.75 2.16
C VAL A 564 15.25 -2.99 1.11
N LEU A 565 15.27 -3.55 -0.10
CA LEU A 565 15.89 -2.96 -1.29
C LEU A 565 14.86 -2.92 -2.41
N ASP A 566 14.17 -1.80 -2.52
CA ASP A 566 13.24 -1.53 -3.62
C ASP A 566 13.88 -0.52 -4.57
N LEU A 567 14.23 -1.03 -5.75
CA LEU A 567 14.81 -0.29 -6.87
C LEU A 567 13.78 -0.17 -8.02
N SER A 568 12.49 -0.26 -7.73
CA SER A 568 11.44 -0.25 -8.74
C SER A 568 11.38 1.07 -9.53
N LYS A 569 10.89 1.00 -10.77
CA LYS A 569 10.78 2.13 -11.72
C LYS A 569 12.11 2.89 -11.87
N SER A 570 13.22 2.16 -12.06
CA SER A 570 14.57 2.74 -12.11
C SER A 570 15.35 2.36 -13.38
N ILE A 571 16.00 3.36 -13.99
CA ILE A 571 16.94 3.21 -15.11
C ILE A 571 18.36 3.35 -14.57
N PHE A 572 19.19 2.34 -14.80
CA PHE A 572 20.58 2.27 -14.37
C PHE A 572 21.53 2.59 -15.52
N GLU A 573 22.58 3.37 -15.25
CA GLU A 573 23.65 3.68 -16.22
C GLU A 573 24.50 2.46 -16.60
N THR A 574 24.51 1.41 -15.76
CA THR A 574 25.33 0.21 -15.95
C THR A 574 24.52 -1.08 -15.78
N PRO A 575 24.89 -2.18 -16.46
CA PRO A 575 24.13 -3.44 -16.43
C PRO A 575 23.89 -3.98 -15.01
N LEU A 576 22.62 -4.23 -14.67
CA LEU A 576 22.20 -4.64 -13.33
C LEU A 576 22.86 -5.93 -12.81
N PHE A 577 23.26 -6.84 -13.70
CA PHE A 577 23.88 -8.12 -13.33
C PHE A 577 25.11 -7.97 -12.42
N GLY A 578 25.96 -6.98 -12.68
CA GLY A 578 27.14 -6.71 -11.86
C GLY A 578 26.78 -6.27 -10.43
N LEU A 579 25.78 -5.40 -10.32
CA LEU A 579 25.22 -4.95 -9.04
C LEU A 579 24.55 -6.10 -8.28
N LEU A 580 23.73 -6.90 -8.96
CA LEU A 580 23.00 -8.03 -8.37
C LEU A 580 23.95 -9.11 -7.81
N ARG A 581 25.12 -9.29 -8.43
CA ARG A 581 26.17 -10.18 -7.91
C ARG A 581 26.79 -9.67 -6.60
N GLN A 582 26.72 -8.36 -6.34
CA GLN A 582 27.13 -7.73 -5.09
C GLN A 582 25.99 -7.64 -4.07
N ILE A 583 24.72 -7.46 -4.50
CA ILE A 583 23.51 -7.54 -3.66
C ILE A 583 23.46 -8.88 -2.91
N ALA A 584 23.96 -9.97 -3.51
CA ALA A 584 24.15 -11.27 -2.87
C ALA A 584 25.09 -11.30 -1.61
N SER A 585 25.69 -10.17 -1.22
CA SER A 585 26.39 -9.99 0.05
C SER A 585 25.51 -9.47 1.19
N LEU A 586 24.34 -8.89 0.87
CA LEU A 586 23.35 -8.34 1.80
C LEU A 586 22.54 -9.46 2.47
N ARG A 587 23.20 -10.27 3.31
CA ARG A 587 22.60 -11.46 3.95
C ARG A 587 21.36 -11.16 4.83
N HIS A 588 21.14 -9.90 5.20
CA HIS A 588 19.98 -9.45 5.97
C HIS A 588 18.74 -9.13 5.11
N LEU A 589 18.85 -9.20 3.78
CA LEU A 589 17.78 -8.82 2.87
C LEU A 589 16.57 -9.78 2.94
N THR A 590 15.40 -9.21 3.17
CA THR A 590 14.09 -9.87 3.30
C THR A 590 13.14 -9.51 2.14
N TYR A 591 13.25 -8.29 1.59
CA TYR A 591 12.48 -7.83 0.44
C TYR A 591 13.41 -7.20 -0.61
N LEU A 592 13.33 -7.73 -1.84
CA LEU A 592 13.97 -7.19 -3.03
C LEU A 592 12.88 -6.91 -4.08
N SER A 593 12.74 -5.64 -4.49
CA SER A 593 12.01 -5.28 -5.71
C SER A 593 12.95 -4.70 -6.76
N LEU A 594 12.83 -5.23 -7.98
CA LEU A 594 13.40 -4.68 -9.20
C LEU A 594 12.28 -4.31 -10.20
N SER A 595 11.03 -4.19 -9.75
CA SER A 595 9.85 -4.03 -10.63
C SER A 595 10.00 -2.86 -11.59
N ASN A 596 9.73 -3.10 -12.88
CA ASN A 596 9.88 -2.11 -13.95
C ASN A 596 11.28 -1.42 -13.96
N SER A 597 12.35 -2.18 -13.68
CA SER A 597 13.74 -1.70 -13.77
C SER A 597 14.40 -2.00 -15.12
N HIS A 598 15.34 -1.15 -15.53
CA HIS A 598 16.05 -1.26 -16.80
C HIS A 598 17.54 -0.89 -16.65
N PRO A 599 18.49 -1.60 -17.30
CA PRO A 599 18.32 -2.82 -18.07
C PRO A 599 18.46 -4.08 -17.20
N LEU A 600 17.35 -4.80 -16.98
CA LEU A 600 17.35 -6.14 -16.39
C LEU A 600 17.12 -7.20 -17.49
N ILE A 601 17.97 -8.24 -17.53
CA ILE A 601 17.93 -9.30 -18.56
C ILE A 601 17.94 -10.70 -17.92
N GLU A 602 18.73 -10.88 -16.86
CA GLU A 602 18.87 -12.11 -16.10
C GLU A 602 19.31 -11.79 -14.66
N LEU A 603 19.13 -12.74 -13.74
CA LEU A 603 19.61 -12.64 -12.36
C LEU A 603 20.83 -13.56 -12.15
N PRO A 604 21.83 -13.15 -11.37
CA PRO A 604 23.00 -13.98 -11.09
C PRO A 604 22.68 -15.09 -10.10
N GLU A 605 23.28 -16.27 -10.30
CA GLU A 605 23.08 -17.45 -9.45
C GLU A 605 23.31 -17.18 -7.95
N SER A 606 24.22 -16.25 -7.63
CA SER A 606 24.61 -15.87 -6.27
C SER A 606 23.47 -15.37 -5.37
N LEU A 607 22.28 -15.08 -5.91
CA LEU A 607 21.11 -14.74 -5.10
C LEU A 607 20.71 -15.84 -4.11
N ASN A 608 21.14 -17.11 -4.29
CA ASN A 608 20.98 -18.16 -3.25
C ASN A 608 21.54 -17.77 -1.87
N LYS A 609 22.49 -16.83 -1.79
CA LYS A 609 23.05 -16.34 -0.53
C LYS A 609 22.05 -15.52 0.31
N LEU A 610 20.96 -15.04 -0.30
CA LEU A 610 19.89 -14.30 0.36
C LEU A 610 18.89 -15.25 1.04
N GLN A 611 19.38 -16.14 1.91
CA GLN A 611 18.54 -17.16 2.57
C GLN A 611 17.40 -16.57 3.44
N ASN A 612 17.48 -15.28 3.82
CA ASN A 612 16.43 -14.56 4.54
C ASN A 612 15.36 -13.93 3.63
N LEU A 613 15.48 -14.02 2.30
CA LEU A 613 14.57 -13.37 1.36
C LEU A 613 13.16 -13.99 1.43
N GLN A 614 12.17 -13.15 1.74
CA GLN A 614 10.76 -13.48 1.84
C GLN A 614 9.97 -12.98 0.62
N ILE A 615 10.40 -11.87 0.02
CA ILE A 615 9.69 -11.21 -1.08
C ILE A 615 10.69 -10.92 -2.20
N LEU A 616 10.41 -11.46 -3.38
CA LEU A 616 11.13 -11.19 -4.63
C LEU A 616 10.14 -10.70 -5.68
N ASP A 617 10.16 -9.40 -5.94
CA ASP A 617 9.33 -8.73 -6.94
C ASP A 617 10.19 -8.29 -8.13
N LEU A 618 9.81 -8.81 -9.30
CA LEU A 618 10.46 -8.59 -10.59
C LEU A 618 9.41 -8.19 -11.65
N SER A 619 8.22 -7.78 -11.21
CA SER A 619 7.07 -7.51 -12.08
C SER A 619 7.38 -6.46 -13.15
N TYR A 620 6.71 -6.56 -14.29
CA TYR A 620 6.87 -5.66 -15.45
C TYR A 620 8.29 -5.57 -16.06
N CYS A 621 9.26 -6.38 -15.64
CA CYS A 621 10.61 -6.42 -16.23
C CYS A 621 10.61 -7.09 -17.62
N GLN A 622 10.14 -6.36 -18.63
CA GLN A 622 9.89 -6.87 -20.00
C GLN A 622 11.07 -7.60 -20.65
N ASN A 623 12.30 -7.23 -20.30
CA ASN A 623 13.53 -7.79 -20.87
C ASN A 623 14.10 -8.99 -20.08
N LEU A 624 13.54 -9.35 -18.92
CA LEU A 624 13.96 -10.50 -18.12
C LEU A 624 13.66 -11.80 -18.88
N ARG A 625 14.71 -12.58 -19.22
CA ARG A 625 14.60 -13.78 -20.05
C ARG A 625 14.59 -15.08 -19.26
N ILE A 626 15.41 -15.14 -18.20
CA ILE A 626 15.71 -16.35 -17.42
C ILE A 626 15.86 -15.96 -15.94
N LEU A 627 15.30 -16.79 -15.06
CA LEU A 627 15.63 -16.83 -13.63
C LEU A 627 16.61 -18.00 -13.39
N PRO A 628 17.66 -17.83 -12.58
CA PRO A 628 18.58 -18.92 -12.26
C PRO A 628 17.88 -19.96 -11.38
N THR A 629 18.25 -21.24 -11.55
CA THR A 629 17.73 -22.37 -10.75
C THR A 629 17.94 -22.19 -9.26
N THR A 630 18.91 -21.36 -8.85
CA THR A 630 19.18 -21.00 -7.47
C THR A 630 18.02 -20.27 -6.76
N VAL A 631 17.07 -19.66 -7.49
CA VAL A 631 15.84 -19.09 -6.88
C VAL A 631 15.04 -20.17 -6.13
N ALA A 632 15.01 -21.41 -6.63
CA ALA A 632 14.35 -22.55 -5.99
C ALA A 632 15.01 -23.00 -4.66
N THR A 633 16.13 -22.38 -4.25
CA THR A 633 16.80 -22.65 -2.96
C THR A 633 16.44 -21.67 -1.85
N LEU A 634 15.64 -20.63 -2.15
CA LEU A 634 15.24 -19.58 -1.22
C LEU A 634 14.05 -20.03 -0.34
N LYS A 635 14.29 -20.96 0.59
CA LYS A 635 13.23 -21.65 1.37
C LYS A 635 12.29 -20.74 2.16
N ASN A 636 12.72 -19.52 2.48
CA ASN A 636 11.93 -18.53 3.22
C ASN A 636 11.06 -17.64 2.31
N LEU A 637 11.09 -17.83 0.98
CA LEU A 637 10.35 -17.01 0.02
C LEU A 637 8.84 -17.29 0.12
N GLN A 638 8.06 -16.23 0.32
CA GLN A 638 6.61 -16.21 0.47
C GLN A 638 5.91 -15.53 -0.71
N VAL A 639 6.58 -14.56 -1.34
CA VAL A 639 6.11 -13.86 -2.54
C VAL A 639 7.16 -13.97 -3.65
N LEU A 640 6.74 -14.50 -4.80
CA LEU A 640 7.48 -14.42 -6.06
C LEU A 640 6.58 -13.79 -7.12
N ASP A 641 6.89 -12.56 -7.51
CA ASP A 641 6.16 -11.85 -8.57
C ASP A 641 7.05 -11.66 -9.80
N VAL A 642 6.63 -12.25 -10.90
CA VAL A 642 7.18 -12.06 -12.27
C VAL A 642 6.05 -11.75 -13.26
N ALA A 643 4.95 -11.16 -12.79
CA ALA A 643 3.82 -10.78 -13.62
C ALA A 643 4.25 -9.78 -14.71
N TYR A 644 3.69 -9.96 -15.90
CA TYR A 644 3.93 -9.11 -17.08
C TYR A 644 5.40 -9.04 -17.54
N CYS A 645 6.23 -10.05 -17.25
CA CYS A 645 7.60 -10.15 -17.78
C CYS A 645 7.61 -10.79 -19.18
N GLY A 646 7.32 -10.01 -20.23
CA GLY A 646 7.09 -10.54 -21.59
C GLY A 646 8.19 -11.45 -22.17
N SER A 647 9.46 -11.15 -21.93
CA SER A 647 10.59 -11.98 -22.41
C SER A 647 10.84 -13.27 -21.60
N LEU A 648 10.16 -13.49 -20.46
CA LEU A 648 10.46 -14.59 -19.55
C LEU A 648 10.03 -15.92 -20.19
N ARG A 649 11.00 -16.84 -20.34
CA ARG A 649 10.79 -18.11 -21.06
C ARG A 649 10.00 -19.14 -20.26
N TYR A 650 10.35 -19.29 -18.99
CA TYR A 650 9.74 -20.20 -18.01
C TYR A 650 10.31 -19.89 -16.63
N LEU A 651 9.67 -20.38 -15.57
CA LEU A 651 10.26 -20.43 -14.23
C LEU A 651 11.11 -21.71 -14.06
N PRO A 652 12.21 -21.68 -13.28
CA PRO A 652 13.18 -22.78 -13.23
C PRO A 652 12.67 -23.98 -12.44
N GLN A 653 13.14 -25.18 -12.78
CA GLN A 653 12.77 -26.41 -12.08
C GLN A 653 13.10 -26.34 -10.58
N GLY A 654 12.20 -26.86 -9.75
CA GLY A 654 12.34 -26.90 -8.30
C GLY A 654 11.54 -25.82 -7.56
N ILE A 655 10.82 -24.92 -8.26
CA ILE A 655 9.91 -23.94 -7.64
C ILE A 655 8.93 -24.61 -6.67
N GLY A 656 8.49 -25.84 -6.96
CA GLY A 656 7.62 -26.60 -6.05
C GLY A 656 8.27 -26.97 -4.70
N ASN A 657 9.57 -26.72 -4.49
CA ASN A 657 10.25 -26.92 -3.21
C ASN A 657 10.14 -25.70 -2.28
N LEU A 658 9.62 -24.57 -2.76
CA LEU A 658 9.38 -23.33 -1.99
C LEU A 658 8.11 -23.48 -1.14
N SER A 659 8.11 -24.39 -0.17
CA SER A 659 6.89 -24.80 0.56
C SER A 659 6.22 -23.70 1.40
N GLY A 660 6.88 -22.56 1.61
CA GLY A 660 6.33 -21.37 2.27
C GLY A 660 5.71 -20.33 1.31
N LEU A 661 5.68 -20.59 0.00
CA LEU A 661 5.20 -19.64 -1.01
C LEU A 661 3.68 -19.48 -0.94
N GLU A 662 3.22 -18.25 -0.67
CA GLU A 662 1.80 -17.87 -0.58
C GLU A 662 1.32 -17.11 -1.84
N VAL A 663 2.22 -16.40 -2.51
CA VAL A 663 1.95 -15.63 -3.74
C VAL A 663 2.93 -16.00 -4.84
N LEU A 664 2.40 -16.40 -5.99
CA LEU A 664 3.16 -16.74 -7.19
C LEU A 664 2.46 -16.16 -8.43
N LEU A 665 2.96 -15.05 -8.95
CA LEU A 665 2.35 -14.34 -10.08
C LEU A 665 3.28 -14.35 -11.30
N GLY A 666 2.71 -14.56 -12.50
CA GLY A 666 3.47 -14.70 -13.74
C GLY A 666 4.12 -16.08 -13.95
N PHE A 667 3.58 -17.14 -13.35
CA PHE A 667 4.07 -18.50 -13.57
C PHE A 667 3.83 -18.92 -15.03
N ARG A 668 4.89 -18.86 -15.84
CA ARG A 668 4.96 -19.48 -17.16
C ARG A 668 5.55 -20.89 -17.04
N PRO A 669 4.80 -21.97 -17.35
CA PRO A 669 5.31 -23.32 -17.31
C PRO A 669 6.30 -23.60 -18.45
N ALA A 670 7.20 -24.55 -18.24
CA ALA A 670 8.15 -25.01 -19.24
C ALA A 670 7.55 -26.09 -20.16
N ARG A 671 7.80 -25.95 -21.46
CA ARG A 671 7.48 -26.94 -22.50
C ARG A 671 8.33 -28.20 -22.38
N PRO A 672 7.99 -29.32 -23.07
CA PRO A 672 8.74 -30.58 -22.96
C PRO A 672 10.19 -30.49 -23.47
N ASP A 673 10.50 -29.55 -24.36
CA ASP A 673 11.84 -29.29 -24.88
C ASP A 673 12.71 -28.40 -23.97
N GLN A 674 12.11 -27.77 -22.96
CA GLN A 674 12.74 -26.78 -22.09
C GLN A 674 13.30 -27.41 -20.80
N PHE A 675 14.33 -28.22 -20.98
CA PHE A 675 15.06 -28.88 -19.88
C PHE A 675 15.50 -27.88 -18.79
N GLY A 676 15.25 -28.21 -17.53
CA GLY A 676 15.56 -27.34 -16.39
C GLY A 676 14.51 -26.28 -16.06
N GLY A 677 13.39 -26.22 -16.79
CA GLY A 677 12.21 -25.42 -16.43
C GLY A 677 11.20 -26.19 -15.58
N SER A 678 10.32 -25.46 -14.88
CA SER A 678 9.26 -25.99 -14.02
C SER A 678 7.98 -26.23 -14.80
N ARG A 679 7.33 -27.37 -14.58
CA ARG A 679 6.02 -27.68 -15.18
C ARG A 679 4.88 -27.47 -14.19
N VAL A 680 3.65 -27.39 -14.71
CA VAL A 680 2.43 -27.22 -13.90
C VAL A 680 2.38 -28.21 -12.73
N SER A 681 2.77 -29.48 -12.93
CA SER A 681 2.77 -30.51 -11.88
C SER A 681 3.70 -30.28 -10.68
N GLU A 682 4.56 -29.25 -10.68
CA GLU A 682 5.26 -28.83 -9.45
C GLU A 682 4.37 -28.07 -8.48
N LEU A 683 3.37 -27.32 -8.98
CA LEU A 683 2.52 -26.46 -8.17
C LEU A 683 1.76 -27.25 -7.08
N LYS A 684 1.43 -28.52 -7.31
CA LYS A 684 0.74 -29.39 -6.34
C LYS A 684 1.47 -29.56 -5.00
N LYS A 685 2.77 -29.26 -4.93
CA LYS A 685 3.55 -29.23 -3.68
C LYS A 685 3.29 -27.97 -2.85
N LEU A 686 2.91 -26.86 -3.49
CA LEU A 686 2.83 -25.52 -2.92
C LEU A 686 1.49 -25.27 -2.20
N THR A 687 1.20 -26.11 -1.22
CA THR A 687 -0.06 -26.14 -0.46
C THR A 687 -0.39 -24.85 0.32
N GLN A 688 0.55 -23.90 0.38
CA GLN A 688 0.38 -22.59 1.03
C GLN A 688 -0.07 -21.48 0.07
N LEU A 689 -0.09 -21.72 -1.25
CA LEU A 689 -0.49 -20.71 -2.23
C LEU A 689 -1.93 -20.22 -2.01
N ARG A 690 -2.07 -18.89 -1.97
CA ARG A 690 -3.33 -18.14 -1.89
C ARG A 690 -3.59 -17.32 -3.15
N LYS A 691 -2.56 -16.68 -3.72
CA LYS A 691 -2.65 -15.99 -5.02
C LYS A 691 -1.78 -16.72 -6.06
N LEU A 692 -2.37 -17.15 -7.17
CA LEU A 692 -1.65 -17.76 -8.30
C LEU A 692 -1.99 -17.03 -9.60
N GLY A 693 -0.97 -16.62 -10.35
CA GLY A 693 -1.10 -16.05 -11.68
C GLY A 693 -0.39 -16.95 -12.70
N LEU A 694 -1.15 -17.67 -13.51
CA LEU A 694 -0.66 -18.52 -14.60
C LEU A 694 -0.58 -17.72 -15.91
N GLN A 695 0.48 -17.93 -16.68
CA GLN A 695 0.59 -17.44 -18.05
C GLN A 695 0.88 -18.60 -19.00
N PHE A 696 0.00 -18.80 -19.99
CA PHE A 696 0.13 -19.83 -21.01
C PHE A 696 0.23 -19.19 -22.40
N THR A 697 1.05 -19.76 -23.28
CA THR A 697 1.14 -19.40 -24.70
C THR A 697 0.90 -20.58 -25.65
N ARG A 698 1.03 -21.83 -25.18
CA ARG A 698 0.96 -23.04 -26.02
C ARG A 698 0.41 -24.24 -25.24
N GLY A 699 -0.24 -25.19 -25.91
CA GLY A 699 -0.85 -26.34 -25.22
C GLY A 699 0.15 -27.38 -24.68
N ASP A 700 1.40 -27.40 -25.16
CA ASP A 700 2.47 -28.31 -24.69
C ASP A 700 3.05 -27.93 -23.30
N GLU A 701 2.78 -26.70 -22.86
CA GLU A 701 3.01 -26.23 -21.49
C GLU A 701 2.15 -26.99 -20.45
N ILE A 702 1.06 -27.64 -20.89
CA ILE A 702 0.15 -28.45 -20.05
C ILE A 702 0.21 -29.94 -20.47
N GLY A 703 0.81 -30.77 -19.63
CA GLY A 703 0.82 -32.23 -19.82
C GLY A 703 -0.52 -32.86 -19.45
N GLU A 704 -0.90 -33.94 -20.14
CA GLU A 704 -2.18 -34.65 -19.90
C GLU A 704 -2.34 -35.09 -18.43
N ASN A 705 -1.24 -35.52 -17.79
CA ASN A 705 -1.23 -35.99 -16.40
C ASN A 705 -1.07 -34.84 -15.37
N GLU A 706 -1.17 -33.57 -15.80
CA GLU A 706 -0.95 -32.39 -14.96
C GLU A 706 -2.25 -31.60 -14.67
N VAL A 707 -3.38 -32.04 -15.23
CA VAL A 707 -4.66 -31.30 -15.22
C VAL A 707 -5.29 -31.15 -13.83
N ASP A 708 -5.16 -32.17 -12.97
CA ASP A 708 -5.69 -32.15 -11.59
C ASP A 708 -4.79 -31.38 -10.59
N THR A 709 -3.67 -30.80 -11.05
CA THR A 709 -2.68 -30.18 -10.17
C THR A 709 -3.30 -29.12 -9.25
N LEU A 710 -4.12 -28.22 -9.81
CA LEU A 710 -4.67 -27.08 -9.06
C LEU A 710 -5.67 -27.49 -7.96
N LEU A 711 -6.29 -28.68 -8.06
CA LEU A 711 -7.21 -29.20 -7.05
C LEU A 711 -6.53 -29.45 -5.69
N ASN A 712 -5.20 -29.59 -5.67
CA ASN A 712 -4.41 -29.75 -4.45
C ASN A 712 -4.20 -28.42 -3.69
N LEU A 713 -4.45 -27.28 -4.33
CA LEU A 713 -4.22 -25.94 -3.76
C LEU A 713 -5.42 -25.51 -2.89
N GLN A 714 -5.63 -26.23 -1.78
CA GLN A 714 -6.80 -26.03 -0.91
C GLN A 714 -6.87 -24.62 -0.27
N ARG A 715 -5.76 -23.89 -0.21
CA ARG A 715 -5.67 -22.50 0.29
C ARG A 715 -5.79 -21.43 -0.81
N LEU A 716 -6.02 -21.81 -2.07
CA LEU A 716 -6.06 -20.85 -3.18
C LEU A 716 -7.33 -20.01 -3.13
N GLU A 717 -7.15 -18.70 -2.95
CA GLU A 717 -8.20 -17.69 -2.85
C GLU A 717 -8.36 -16.93 -4.18
N PHE A 718 -7.24 -16.61 -4.85
CA PHE A 718 -7.19 -15.86 -6.12
C PHE A 718 -6.45 -16.66 -7.20
N LEU A 719 -7.06 -16.74 -8.38
CA LEU A 719 -6.46 -17.33 -9.58
C LEU A 719 -6.59 -16.36 -10.77
N SER A 720 -5.47 -15.98 -11.37
CA SER A 720 -5.44 -15.36 -12.70
C SER A 720 -4.92 -16.38 -13.71
N ILE A 721 -5.58 -16.49 -14.86
CA ILE A 721 -5.09 -17.22 -16.03
C ILE A 721 -4.97 -16.21 -17.17
N SER A 722 -3.76 -16.03 -17.71
CA SER A 722 -3.50 -15.19 -18.88
C SER A 722 -3.07 -16.04 -20.07
N CYS A 723 -3.71 -15.82 -21.21
CA CYS A 723 -3.37 -16.45 -22.49
C CYS A 723 -2.92 -15.43 -23.55
N PHE A 724 -2.33 -14.32 -23.10
CA PHE A 724 -1.70 -13.33 -23.98
C PHE A 724 -0.57 -13.98 -24.79
N ASP A 725 -0.53 -13.71 -26.09
CA ASP A 725 0.40 -14.32 -27.06
C ASP A 725 0.19 -15.85 -27.27
N ALA A 726 -1.05 -16.32 -27.11
CA ALA A 726 -1.43 -17.68 -27.49
C ALA A 726 -1.44 -17.89 -29.02
N HIS A 727 -0.92 -19.02 -29.50
CA HIS A 727 -0.75 -19.30 -30.93
C HIS A 727 -1.46 -20.57 -31.46
N GLU A 728 -1.94 -21.45 -30.57
CA GLU A 728 -2.38 -22.80 -30.95
C GLU A 728 -3.75 -23.15 -30.33
N SER A 729 -4.56 -23.88 -31.10
CA SER A 729 -5.94 -24.24 -30.72
C SER A 729 -6.02 -25.38 -29.71
N ASP A 730 -4.96 -26.18 -29.55
CA ASP A 730 -4.91 -27.28 -28.59
C ASP A 730 -4.96 -26.78 -27.14
N LEU A 731 -4.38 -25.61 -26.87
CA LEU A 731 -4.38 -24.92 -25.58
C LEU A 731 -5.79 -24.78 -24.99
N ILE A 732 -6.82 -24.55 -25.82
CA ILE A 732 -8.23 -24.48 -25.36
C ILE A 732 -8.62 -25.80 -24.70
N THR A 733 -8.37 -26.93 -25.38
CA THR A 733 -8.69 -28.29 -24.89
C THR A 733 -7.87 -28.72 -23.67
N LYS A 734 -6.73 -28.06 -23.43
CA LYS A 734 -5.90 -28.23 -22.23
C LYS A 734 -6.47 -27.44 -21.05
N LEU A 735 -6.84 -26.18 -21.28
CA LEU A 735 -7.45 -25.29 -20.28
C LEU A 735 -8.82 -25.80 -19.82
N GLU A 736 -9.59 -26.46 -20.69
CA GLU A 736 -10.84 -27.15 -20.33
C GLU A 736 -10.66 -28.27 -19.30
N LYS A 737 -9.49 -28.90 -19.25
CA LYS A 737 -9.17 -29.95 -18.26
C LYS A 737 -8.63 -29.38 -16.95
N LEU A 738 -7.92 -28.25 -17.01
CA LEU A 738 -7.23 -27.61 -15.88
C LEU A 738 -8.22 -26.96 -14.89
N SER A 739 -8.81 -27.79 -14.03
CA SER A 739 -9.91 -27.39 -13.13
C SER A 739 -9.40 -26.67 -11.87
N PRO A 740 -9.88 -25.45 -11.55
CA PRO A 740 -9.52 -24.76 -10.30
C PRO A 740 -10.14 -25.42 -9.04
N PRO A 741 -9.58 -25.17 -7.84
CA PRO A 741 -10.12 -25.71 -6.60
C PRO A 741 -11.43 -25.04 -6.17
N GLN A 742 -12.35 -25.81 -5.59
CA GLN A 742 -13.68 -25.35 -5.14
C GLN A 742 -13.67 -24.24 -4.07
N ASN A 743 -12.52 -23.98 -3.44
CA ASN A 743 -12.35 -22.93 -2.43
C ASN A 743 -12.15 -21.52 -3.01
N LEU A 744 -11.93 -21.40 -4.32
CA LEU A 744 -11.58 -20.15 -5.00
C LEU A 744 -12.59 -19.02 -4.71
N HIS A 745 -12.06 -17.86 -4.32
CA HIS A 745 -12.84 -16.66 -4.00
C HIS A 745 -12.93 -15.69 -5.18
N GLU A 746 -11.83 -15.55 -5.94
CA GLU A 746 -11.73 -14.70 -7.12
C GLU A 746 -11.03 -15.40 -8.30
N LEU A 747 -11.57 -15.19 -9.50
CA LEU A 747 -11.02 -15.67 -10.78
C LEU A 747 -10.88 -14.50 -11.76
N SER A 748 -9.72 -14.37 -12.40
CA SER A 748 -9.50 -13.46 -13.53
C SER A 748 -9.03 -14.25 -14.76
N LEU A 749 -9.82 -14.22 -15.83
CA LEU A 749 -9.48 -14.81 -17.14
C LEU A 749 -9.05 -13.68 -18.09
N LYS A 750 -7.82 -13.73 -18.57
CA LYS A 750 -7.24 -12.68 -19.43
C LYS A 750 -6.83 -13.22 -20.79
N PHE A 751 -7.23 -12.56 -21.86
CA PHE A 751 -6.93 -12.95 -23.25
C PHE A 751 -7.31 -14.40 -23.57
N TYR A 752 -8.44 -14.90 -23.04
CA TYR A 752 -8.85 -16.29 -23.24
C TYR A 752 -9.16 -16.55 -24.74
N PRO A 753 -8.52 -17.55 -25.38
CA PRO A 753 -8.60 -17.73 -26.83
C PRO A 753 -9.83 -18.52 -27.30
N GLY A 754 -10.58 -19.14 -26.38
CA GLY A 754 -11.75 -19.96 -26.70
C GLY A 754 -13.03 -19.14 -26.92
N TYR A 755 -13.79 -19.49 -27.95
CA TYR A 755 -15.04 -18.82 -28.34
C TYR A 755 -16.18 -18.99 -27.32
N THR A 756 -16.14 -20.07 -26.53
CA THR A 756 -17.09 -20.39 -25.46
C THR A 756 -16.38 -20.53 -24.12
N SER A 757 -17.02 -20.11 -23.02
CA SER A 757 -16.37 -20.13 -21.70
C SER A 757 -16.03 -21.55 -21.21
N PRO A 758 -14.93 -21.75 -20.44
CA PRO A 758 -14.48 -23.08 -20.02
C PRO A 758 -15.57 -23.89 -19.32
N MET A 759 -15.67 -25.18 -19.62
CA MET A 759 -16.73 -26.06 -19.11
C MET A 759 -16.72 -26.27 -17.58
N TRP A 760 -15.65 -25.87 -16.88
CA TRP A 760 -15.57 -25.82 -15.41
C TRP A 760 -15.99 -24.48 -14.81
N LEU A 761 -16.22 -23.43 -15.62
CA LEU A 761 -16.72 -22.12 -15.15
C LEU A 761 -18.22 -22.19 -14.91
N ARG A 762 -18.61 -22.90 -13.84
CA ARG A 762 -20.01 -23.17 -13.45
C ARG A 762 -20.17 -23.19 -11.92
N PRO A 763 -21.36 -22.86 -11.39
CA PRO A 763 -21.56 -22.69 -9.95
C PRO A 763 -21.36 -23.99 -9.14
N GLU A 764 -21.54 -25.18 -9.73
CA GLU A 764 -21.23 -26.46 -9.07
C GLU A 764 -19.72 -26.71 -8.91
N SER A 765 -18.90 -26.20 -9.83
CA SER A 765 -17.45 -26.38 -9.82
C SER A 765 -16.75 -25.32 -8.97
N LEU A 766 -17.29 -24.11 -8.89
CA LEU A 766 -16.70 -22.97 -8.14
C LEU A 766 -17.70 -22.38 -7.10
N PRO A 767 -18.20 -23.16 -6.12
CA PRO A 767 -19.34 -22.80 -5.27
C PRO A 767 -19.07 -21.70 -4.22
N LYS A 768 -17.84 -21.19 -4.13
CA LYS A 768 -17.41 -20.07 -3.28
C LYS A 768 -17.00 -18.82 -4.06
N LEU A 769 -17.02 -18.85 -5.39
CA LEU A 769 -16.61 -17.72 -6.23
C LEU A 769 -17.47 -16.49 -5.92
N THR A 770 -16.81 -15.41 -5.53
CA THR A 770 -17.42 -14.15 -5.10
C THR A 770 -17.09 -13.03 -6.08
N TYR A 771 -15.94 -13.10 -6.77
CA TYR A 771 -15.53 -12.14 -7.78
C TYR A 771 -15.10 -12.84 -9.07
N LEU A 772 -15.55 -12.31 -10.21
CA LEU A 772 -15.20 -12.82 -11.54
C LEU A 772 -14.79 -11.65 -12.44
N SER A 773 -13.61 -11.76 -13.05
CA SER A 773 -13.07 -10.86 -14.06
C SER A 773 -12.82 -11.63 -15.35
N ILE A 774 -13.28 -11.10 -16.48
CA ILE A 774 -12.95 -11.59 -17.81
C ILE A 774 -12.53 -10.38 -18.65
N SER A 775 -11.25 -10.33 -19.05
CA SER A 775 -10.64 -9.17 -19.72
C SER A 775 -9.89 -9.57 -20.98
N SER A 776 -10.34 -9.11 -22.14
CA SER A 776 -9.80 -9.40 -23.47
C SER A 776 -9.88 -10.87 -23.89
N GLY A 777 -9.89 -11.10 -25.21
CA GLY A 777 -9.90 -12.43 -25.83
C GLY A 777 -11.09 -12.65 -26.75
N ASN A 778 -11.21 -13.86 -27.27
CA ASN A 778 -12.15 -14.19 -28.35
C ASN A 778 -13.47 -14.78 -27.83
N LEU A 779 -13.80 -14.52 -26.56
CA LEU A 779 -14.95 -15.12 -25.88
C LEU A 779 -16.24 -14.46 -26.36
N ALA A 780 -17.06 -15.20 -27.11
CA ALA A 780 -18.30 -14.69 -27.68
C ALA A 780 -19.56 -15.14 -26.94
N LYS A 781 -19.53 -16.30 -26.26
CA LYS A 781 -20.69 -16.86 -25.53
C LYS A 781 -20.30 -17.63 -24.28
N MET A 782 -21.20 -17.70 -23.30
CA MET A 782 -21.03 -18.53 -22.12
C MET A 782 -21.50 -19.97 -22.39
N SER A 783 -20.75 -20.95 -21.89
CA SER A 783 -21.15 -22.36 -21.98
C SER A 783 -22.46 -22.63 -21.22
N GLN A 784 -23.23 -23.65 -21.65
CA GLN A 784 -24.53 -23.95 -21.03
C GLN A 784 -24.43 -24.24 -19.51
N GLY A 785 -23.27 -24.70 -19.02
CA GLY A 785 -23.02 -24.92 -17.59
C GLY A 785 -22.88 -23.63 -16.79
N PHE A 786 -22.46 -22.52 -17.40
CA PHE A 786 -22.23 -21.23 -16.72
C PHE A 786 -23.50 -20.68 -16.06
N TRP A 787 -24.64 -20.82 -16.73
CA TRP A 787 -25.93 -20.31 -16.25
C TRP A 787 -26.52 -21.11 -15.08
N GLY A 788 -25.99 -22.30 -14.82
CA GLY A 788 -26.45 -23.19 -13.75
C GLY A 788 -27.83 -23.81 -14.02
N ARG A 789 -28.53 -24.13 -12.93
CA ARG A 789 -29.92 -24.61 -12.90
C ARG A 789 -30.62 -23.98 -11.70
N GLU A 790 -31.95 -24.00 -11.62
CA GLU A 790 -32.77 -23.24 -10.64
C GLU A 790 -32.30 -23.22 -9.17
N ARG A 791 -31.61 -24.26 -8.69
CA ARG A 791 -31.09 -24.35 -7.31
C ARG A 791 -29.58 -24.10 -7.17
N ASN A 792 -28.85 -24.06 -8.28
CA ASN A 792 -27.40 -23.90 -8.38
C ASN A 792 -27.09 -22.56 -9.07
N VAL A 793 -27.26 -21.45 -8.35
CA VAL A 793 -26.92 -20.10 -8.80
C VAL A 793 -25.56 -19.65 -8.27
N TRP A 794 -24.92 -18.71 -8.95
CA TRP A 794 -23.66 -18.11 -8.50
C TRP A 794 -23.85 -17.26 -7.24
N LYS A 795 -22.83 -17.26 -6.38
CA LYS A 795 -22.72 -16.36 -5.20
C LYS A 795 -21.84 -15.13 -5.48
N VAL A 796 -21.54 -14.90 -6.76
CA VAL A 796 -20.75 -13.76 -7.25
C VAL A 796 -21.43 -12.44 -6.86
N ARG A 797 -20.62 -11.51 -6.34
CA ARG A 797 -21.01 -10.18 -5.88
C ARG A 797 -20.43 -9.06 -6.75
N GLY A 798 -19.24 -9.28 -7.34
CA GLY A 798 -18.63 -8.36 -8.29
C GLY A 798 -18.28 -9.07 -9.60
N LEU A 799 -18.73 -8.51 -10.71
CA LEU A 799 -18.41 -8.96 -12.06
C LEU A 799 -17.66 -7.86 -12.81
N MET A 800 -16.63 -8.22 -13.56
CA MET A 800 -15.92 -7.33 -14.48
C MET A 800 -15.80 -7.98 -15.86
N LEU A 801 -16.28 -7.28 -16.89
CA LEU A 801 -16.16 -7.65 -18.30
C LEU A 801 -15.45 -6.51 -19.04
N GLU A 802 -14.30 -6.77 -19.65
CA GLU A 802 -13.46 -5.73 -20.24
C GLU A 802 -12.92 -6.14 -21.61
N SER A 803 -13.04 -5.26 -22.61
CA SER A 803 -12.47 -5.46 -23.96
C SER A 803 -12.90 -6.77 -24.64
N LEU A 804 -14.16 -7.16 -24.49
CA LEU A 804 -14.73 -8.36 -25.10
C LEU A 804 -15.61 -7.94 -26.29
N SER A 805 -15.01 -7.90 -27.48
CA SER A 805 -15.67 -7.43 -28.70
C SER A 805 -16.86 -8.29 -29.11
N ASP A 806 -16.78 -9.60 -28.93
CA ASP A 806 -17.68 -10.58 -29.55
C ASP A 806 -18.74 -11.13 -28.56
N LEU A 807 -18.70 -10.71 -27.28
CA LEU A 807 -19.52 -11.29 -26.22
C LEU A 807 -20.97 -10.82 -26.29
N ALA A 808 -21.82 -11.56 -27.02
CA ALA A 808 -23.23 -11.27 -27.21
C ALA A 808 -24.10 -12.06 -26.24
N GLU A 809 -24.41 -11.47 -25.08
CA GLU A 809 -25.19 -12.09 -23.99
C GLU A 809 -26.16 -11.10 -23.31
N GLU A 810 -27.34 -11.55 -22.91
CA GLU A 810 -28.32 -10.70 -22.23
C GLU A 810 -28.04 -10.50 -20.73
N TRP A 811 -28.22 -9.28 -20.25
CA TRP A 811 -28.20 -8.92 -18.83
C TRP A 811 -29.25 -9.69 -18.00
N SER A 812 -30.40 -10.03 -18.60
CA SER A 812 -31.45 -10.87 -18.02
C SER A 812 -30.90 -12.22 -17.51
N ASN A 813 -30.07 -12.88 -18.31
CA ASN A 813 -29.45 -14.17 -18.01
C ASN A 813 -28.42 -14.02 -16.87
N PHE A 814 -27.63 -12.95 -16.86
CA PHE A 814 -26.70 -12.65 -15.78
C PHE A 814 -27.42 -12.36 -14.45
N GLN A 815 -28.52 -11.62 -14.46
CA GLN A 815 -29.33 -11.38 -13.26
C GLN A 815 -29.92 -12.67 -12.68
N ALA A 816 -30.42 -13.56 -13.55
CA ALA A 816 -30.99 -14.85 -13.14
C ALA A 816 -29.92 -15.81 -12.58
N ALA A 817 -28.77 -15.91 -13.23
CA ALA A 817 -27.68 -16.79 -12.81
C ALA A 817 -26.87 -16.24 -11.62
N MET A 818 -26.83 -14.92 -11.42
CA MET A 818 -26.03 -14.24 -10.39
C MET A 818 -26.86 -13.27 -9.51
N PRO A 819 -27.90 -13.75 -8.77
CA PRO A 819 -28.82 -12.87 -8.04
C PRO A 819 -28.16 -12.06 -6.89
N TYR A 820 -26.95 -12.44 -6.48
CA TYR A 820 -26.16 -11.78 -5.43
C TYR A 820 -25.24 -10.66 -5.93
N LEU A 821 -25.21 -10.35 -7.24
CA LEU A 821 -24.44 -9.22 -7.78
C LEU A 821 -24.75 -7.91 -7.04
N ARG A 822 -23.69 -7.14 -6.78
CA ARG A 822 -23.70 -5.82 -6.15
C ARG A 822 -22.97 -4.77 -6.97
N VAL A 823 -21.95 -5.18 -7.72
CA VAL A 823 -21.14 -4.34 -8.61
C VAL A 823 -20.98 -5.06 -9.93
N VAL A 824 -21.21 -4.36 -11.04
CA VAL A 824 -20.92 -4.86 -12.39
C VAL A 824 -20.17 -3.76 -13.12
N SER A 825 -18.92 -4.03 -13.48
CA SER A 825 -18.07 -3.13 -14.26
C SER A 825 -17.98 -3.67 -15.69
N VAL A 826 -18.43 -2.91 -16.68
CA VAL A 826 -18.27 -3.28 -18.10
C VAL A 826 -17.61 -2.16 -18.87
N CYS A 827 -16.64 -2.48 -19.72
CA CYS A 827 -15.90 -1.51 -20.52
C CYS A 827 -15.46 -2.14 -21.85
N TRP A 828 -15.56 -1.41 -22.97
CA TRP A 828 -15.19 -1.89 -24.30
C TRP A 828 -15.82 -3.22 -24.71
N CYS A 829 -17.12 -3.41 -24.43
CA CYS A 829 -17.89 -4.61 -24.79
C CYS A 829 -19.15 -4.20 -25.59
N PRO A 830 -19.05 -4.02 -26.92
CA PRO A 830 -20.11 -3.41 -27.73
C PRO A 830 -21.38 -4.27 -27.82
N GLU A 831 -21.25 -5.60 -27.94
CA GLU A 831 -22.39 -6.53 -28.07
C GLU A 831 -23.20 -6.73 -26.76
N LEU A 832 -22.86 -6.02 -25.68
CA LEU A 832 -23.54 -6.08 -24.38
C LEU A 832 -24.53 -4.92 -24.15
N GLU A 833 -25.19 -4.42 -25.21
CA GLU A 833 -26.14 -3.30 -25.17
C GLU A 833 -27.25 -3.41 -24.11
N SER A 834 -27.60 -4.63 -23.68
CA SER A 834 -28.64 -4.89 -22.67
C SER A 834 -28.22 -4.58 -21.22
N PHE A 835 -26.95 -4.27 -20.96
CA PHE A 835 -26.43 -4.02 -19.61
C PHE A 835 -26.83 -2.63 -19.07
N PRO A 836 -26.94 -2.46 -17.73
CA PRO A 836 -27.45 -1.23 -17.11
C PRO A 836 -26.36 -0.15 -16.97
N ILE A 837 -25.63 0.12 -18.06
CA ILE A 837 -24.47 1.01 -18.16
C ILE A 837 -24.66 1.90 -19.41
N GLU A 838 -24.40 3.20 -19.29
CA GLU A 838 -24.80 4.23 -20.29
C GLU A 838 -24.12 4.08 -21.67
N ASP A 839 -22.87 3.61 -21.69
CA ASP A 839 -22.11 3.31 -22.91
C ASP A 839 -21.20 2.11 -22.62
N VAL A 840 -21.67 0.92 -22.98
CA VAL A 840 -20.97 -0.35 -22.74
C VAL A 840 -19.80 -0.56 -23.71
N GLY A 841 -19.88 0.05 -24.90
CA GLY A 841 -19.00 -0.21 -26.04
C GLY A 841 -17.73 0.65 -26.10
N PHE A 842 -17.74 1.88 -25.59
CA PHE A 842 -16.63 2.83 -25.77
C PHE A 842 -16.14 3.52 -24.48
N ARG A 843 -17.05 3.97 -23.60
CA ARG A 843 -16.67 4.57 -22.31
C ARG A 843 -16.56 3.55 -21.18
N GLY A 844 -17.45 2.56 -21.18
CA GLY A 844 -17.70 1.70 -20.04
C GLY A 844 -18.36 2.41 -18.85
N GLY A 845 -18.58 1.65 -17.78
CA GLY A 845 -19.13 2.17 -16.53
C GLY A 845 -19.26 1.09 -15.46
N VAL A 846 -19.71 1.53 -14.28
CA VAL A 846 -19.94 0.65 -13.13
C VAL A 846 -21.39 0.81 -12.68
N TRP A 847 -22.15 -0.28 -12.74
CA TRP A 847 -23.46 -0.40 -12.12
C TRP A 847 -23.31 -0.88 -10.69
N THR A 848 -24.03 -0.26 -9.73
CA THR A 848 -24.11 -0.77 -8.36
C THR A 848 -25.56 -0.99 -7.90
N LYS A 849 -25.78 -2.05 -7.13
CA LYS A 849 -27.11 -2.50 -6.71
C LYS A 849 -27.63 -1.67 -5.54
N GLY A 850 -28.45 -0.67 -5.85
CA GLY A 850 -29.16 0.17 -4.88
C GLY A 850 -29.08 1.67 -5.19
N GLU A 851 -28.17 2.07 -6.08
CA GLU A 851 -28.24 3.40 -6.69
C GLU A 851 -29.48 3.48 -7.58
N LYS A 852 -30.30 4.52 -7.37
CA LYS A 852 -31.44 4.79 -8.24
C LYS A 852 -30.92 5.36 -9.56
N GLN A 853 -31.13 4.61 -10.64
CA GLN A 853 -31.19 5.20 -11.96
C GLN A 853 -32.43 6.11 -11.99
N ASN A 854 -32.19 7.42 -12.11
CA ASN A 854 -33.17 8.46 -12.43
C ASN A 854 -32.92 8.89 -13.88
#